data_AF-A0A3A6JAD6-F1
#
_entry.id   AF-A0A3A6JAD6-F1
#
_cell.length_a   1.000
_cell.length_b   1.000
_cell.length_c   1.000
_cell.angle_alpha   90.00
_cell.angle_beta   90.00
_cell.angle_gamma   90.00
#
_symmetry.space_group_name_H-M   'P 1'
#
loop_
_entity.id
_entity.type
_entity.pdbx_description
1 polymer ?
#
loop_
_entity_poly.entity_id
_entity_poly.type
_entity_poly.pdbx_seq_one_letter_code
_entity_poly.pdbx_strand_id
1 'polypeptide(L)'
;IGFEDIEGGAHGYFHLLDNRIAIQEGMSQLQTIKTAIHEIAHAKLHAIDPDDPEQTNRPDSRTREVQAESVAYAVCQHYGLDTSEYSFGYVAGWSSGRELAELKASLEVIRSAAHELISALDEHLAELRQQQETELSTAQEAAFALDNGNILFIQTCDSGYDYTLYGPDNKALDGGQLDAPSLTLPDAGQEALNLLGQTAAVTEVLLGDKLAAFQEVAETANEVPTPVKIPDPAAEPTVTILWSESDKLQDGEIMPLSVANRVFEELDTAQHTEREKDGYEGGWYDKTAFRIDFTLNGQPDSYEGRQDFGDGEGSLVQHIQNYHEYYAKDENWKNFVLHNKGPEAWEQDKAEWEMVLTEFIPYLKQHCNLSAMEQAATAALREEQNISPEQTSYYNAVVTYVHDCRPMLNQGRYDLPEPPKLADFDQSLQDYEAQVQAEIAQEAAAAGMTVEEYAAAGFETPQQDSFSIYQLRNEDSTRDYRFEPYDRLLAAGLTVDKANYMEVYAAPLTAGTTLEDIYRTFNVDYPADFKGHSLSVSDVVVLHQNGQNTAHYCDSVGFQQVPEFLRENPLRTAELSTEQNENMIDGVLNNAPSLGELEAKAKAGEQISLTDLAAAVKAEEKAPKAKKSRTAKPKKPSIRVQLDAAKKEQSKQPPPREKTKELEV
;
A
#
# COMPACT_ATOMS: atom_id res chain seq x y z
N ILE A 1 -10.01 -36.90 49.02
CA ILE A 1 -8.55 -36.87 49.25
C ILE A 1 -8.15 -35.42 49.39
N GLY A 2 -7.30 -35.06 50.35
CA GLY A 2 -6.77 -33.69 50.49
C GLY A 2 -5.26 -33.71 50.62
N PHE A 3 -4.61 -32.65 50.15
CA PHE A 3 -3.20 -32.39 50.40
C PHE A 3 -3.08 -31.49 51.63
N GLU A 4 -2.15 -31.81 52.53
CA GLU A 4 -1.83 -31.01 53.71
C GLU A 4 -0.39 -31.27 54.16
N ASP A 5 0.16 -30.37 54.98
CA ASP A 5 1.46 -30.57 55.62
C ASP A 5 1.31 -31.49 56.85
N ILE A 6 1.88 -32.69 56.78
CA ILE A 6 1.76 -33.74 57.78
C ILE A 6 3.04 -33.75 58.64
N GLU A 7 2.89 -33.41 59.92
CA GLU A 7 4.02 -33.42 60.85
C GLU A 7 4.47 -34.87 61.17
N GLY A 8 5.76 -35.14 60.98
CA GLY A 8 6.37 -36.46 61.19
C GLY A 8 6.64 -37.16 59.86
N GLY A 9 7.53 -38.15 59.84
CA GLY A 9 8.00 -38.80 58.59
C GLY A 9 6.96 -39.65 57.84
N ALA A 10 5.66 -39.42 58.02
CA ALA A 10 4.59 -40.08 57.30
C ALA A 10 4.33 -39.36 55.97
N HIS A 11 3.99 -40.12 54.93
CA HIS A 11 3.70 -39.57 53.60
C HIS A 11 2.20 -39.36 53.35
N GLY A 12 1.34 -39.97 54.17
CA GLY A 12 -0.11 -39.91 54.08
C GLY A 12 -0.75 -40.70 55.20
N TYR A 13 -2.07 -40.57 55.35
CA TYR A 13 -2.87 -41.40 56.24
C TYR A 13 -4.35 -41.40 55.85
N PHE A 14 -5.03 -42.50 56.17
CA PHE A 14 -6.48 -42.62 56.13
C PHE A 14 -7.12 -42.40 57.51
N HIS A 15 -7.92 -41.34 57.64
CA HIS A 15 -8.65 -41.01 58.86
C HIS A 15 -9.95 -41.83 58.95
N LEU A 16 -9.97 -42.82 59.86
CA LEU A 16 -11.05 -43.80 59.99
C LEU A 16 -12.42 -43.21 60.32
N LEU A 17 -12.48 -42.14 61.11
CA LEU A 17 -13.76 -41.55 61.56
C LEU A 17 -14.36 -40.60 60.53
N ASP A 18 -13.51 -39.84 59.85
CA ASP A 18 -13.94 -38.83 58.88
C ASP A 18 -14.00 -39.38 57.46
N ASN A 19 -13.61 -40.65 57.28
CA ASN A 19 -13.47 -41.32 55.99
C ASN A 19 -12.71 -40.46 54.97
N ARG A 20 -11.63 -39.81 55.45
CA ARG A 20 -10.84 -38.83 54.69
C ARG A 20 -9.42 -39.36 54.53
N ILE A 21 -8.89 -39.23 53.31
CA ILE A 21 -7.49 -39.48 53.01
C ILE A 21 -6.74 -38.14 52.96
N ALA A 22 -5.62 -38.07 53.67
CA ALA A 22 -4.68 -36.96 53.67
C ALA A 22 -3.33 -37.40 53.08
N ILE A 23 -2.74 -36.57 52.23
CA ILE A 23 -1.46 -36.82 51.55
C ILE A 23 -0.52 -35.64 51.79
N GLN A 24 0.76 -35.93 52.05
CA GLN A 24 1.78 -34.92 52.30
C GLN A 24 2.00 -34.02 51.07
N GLU A 25 2.03 -32.70 51.28
CA GLU A 25 2.40 -31.73 50.25
C GLU A 25 3.88 -31.78 49.87
N GLY A 26 4.18 -31.50 48.60
CA GLY A 26 5.56 -31.33 48.11
C GLY A 26 6.33 -32.62 47.81
N MET A 27 5.67 -33.78 47.83
CA MET A 27 6.29 -35.05 47.41
C MET A 27 6.45 -35.16 45.89
N SER A 28 7.33 -36.05 45.43
CA SER A 28 7.42 -36.38 44.00
C SER A 28 6.09 -36.97 43.49
N GLN A 29 5.82 -36.84 42.19
CA GLN A 29 4.59 -37.39 41.58
C GLN A 29 4.45 -38.90 41.82
N LEU A 30 5.53 -39.65 41.64
CA LEU A 30 5.56 -41.09 41.87
C LEU A 30 5.24 -41.46 43.33
N GLN A 31 5.86 -40.77 44.29
CA GLN A 31 5.61 -40.99 45.71
C GLN A 31 4.16 -40.62 46.08
N THR A 32 3.67 -39.50 45.55
CA THR A 32 2.29 -39.04 45.74
C THR A 32 1.29 -40.09 45.25
N ILE A 33 1.47 -40.61 44.03
CA ILE A 33 0.59 -41.63 43.45
C ILE A 33 0.63 -42.91 44.29
N LYS A 34 1.84 -43.40 44.63
CA LYS A 34 2.00 -44.60 45.44
C LYS A 34 1.27 -44.46 46.79
N THR A 35 1.52 -43.36 47.50
CA THR A 35 0.90 -43.12 48.80
C THR A 35 -0.61 -42.97 48.68
N ALA A 36 -1.12 -42.26 47.66
CA ALA A 36 -2.55 -42.15 47.43
C ALA A 36 -3.21 -43.52 47.24
N ILE A 37 -2.63 -44.39 46.40
CA ILE A 37 -3.16 -45.74 46.18
C ILE A 37 -3.09 -46.57 47.46
N HIS A 38 -2.01 -46.46 48.24
CA HIS A 38 -1.87 -47.11 49.54
C HIS A 38 -2.97 -46.71 50.52
N GLU A 39 -3.23 -45.40 50.67
CA GLU A 39 -4.29 -44.92 51.56
C GLU A 39 -5.70 -45.25 51.04
N ILE A 40 -5.91 -45.28 49.71
CA ILE A 40 -7.15 -45.78 49.10
C ILE A 40 -7.35 -47.27 49.43
N ALA A 41 -6.29 -48.07 49.39
CA ALA A 41 -6.36 -49.47 49.77
C ALA A 41 -6.73 -49.62 51.25
N HIS A 42 -6.19 -48.80 52.15
CA HIS A 42 -6.63 -48.73 53.54
C HIS A 42 -8.10 -48.33 53.68
N ALA A 43 -8.55 -47.31 52.96
CA ALA A 43 -9.94 -46.89 52.98
C ALA A 43 -10.89 -48.00 52.50
N LYS A 44 -10.53 -48.67 51.40
CA LYS A 44 -11.36 -49.72 50.80
C LYS A 44 -11.40 -51.00 51.62
N LEU A 45 -10.26 -51.45 52.13
CA LEU A 45 -10.14 -52.75 52.82
C LEU A 45 -10.37 -52.65 54.32
N HIS A 46 -10.13 -51.48 54.91
CA HIS A 46 -9.96 -51.34 56.36
C HIS A 46 -10.71 -50.16 56.96
N ALA A 47 -11.66 -49.54 56.26
CA ALA A 47 -12.64 -48.65 56.87
C ALA A 47 -13.41 -49.36 58.01
N ILE A 48 -13.95 -48.57 58.92
CA ILE A 48 -14.80 -49.08 59.99
C ILE A 48 -16.15 -49.44 59.37
N ASP A 49 -16.57 -50.68 59.55
CA ASP A 49 -17.93 -51.11 59.19
C ASP A 49 -18.93 -50.51 60.19
N PRO A 50 -19.88 -49.67 59.76
CA PRO A 50 -20.91 -49.12 60.63
C PRO A 50 -21.81 -50.19 61.27
N ASP A 51 -21.94 -51.36 60.62
CA ASP A 51 -22.79 -52.47 61.06
C ASP A 51 -22.05 -53.49 61.95
N ASP A 52 -20.70 -53.43 62.02
CA ASP A 52 -19.85 -54.16 62.97
C ASP A 52 -18.85 -53.22 63.68
N PRO A 53 -19.30 -52.37 64.61
CA PRO A 53 -18.44 -51.42 65.30
C PRO A 53 -17.40 -52.09 66.23
N GLU A 54 -17.63 -53.33 66.66
CA GLU A 54 -16.67 -54.10 67.45
C GLU A 54 -15.53 -54.67 66.59
N GLN A 55 -15.67 -54.67 65.26
CA GLN A 55 -14.65 -55.08 64.29
C GLN A 55 -14.08 -56.47 64.57
N THR A 56 -14.95 -57.39 64.98
CA THR A 56 -14.58 -58.69 65.55
C THR A 56 -13.77 -59.58 64.60
N ASN A 57 -13.86 -59.34 63.28
CA ASN A 57 -13.13 -60.05 62.24
C ASN A 57 -12.06 -59.20 61.52
N ARG A 58 -11.70 -58.03 62.06
CA ARG A 58 -10.72 -57.14 61.41
C ARG A 58 -9.30 -57.71 61.53
N PRO A 59 -8.52 -57.76 60.43
CA PRO A 59 -7.15 -58.22 60.48
C PRO A 59 -6.27 -57.38 61.40
N ASP A 60 -5.24 -58.00 61.98
CA ASP A 60 -4.24 -57.30 62.77
C ASP A 60 -3.54 -56.20 61.96
N SER A 61 -2.97 -55.21 62.64
CA SER A 61 -2.39 -54.03 61.98
C SER A 61 -1.30 -54.37 60.96
N ARG A 62 -0.51 -55.44 61.16
CA ARG A 62 0.54 -55.82 60.21
C ARG A 62 -0.05 -56.43 58.95
N THR A 63 -1.14 -57.20 59.08
CA THR A 63 -1.86 -57.73 57.92
C THR A 63 -2.49 -56.60 57.10
N ARG A 64 -3.07 -55.60 57.77
CA ARG A 64 -3.66 -54.44 57.08
C ARG A 64 -2.63 -53.67 56.27
N GLU A 65 -1.46 -53.42 56.87
CA GLU A 65 -0.36 -52.74 56.18
C GLU A 65 0.15 -53.53 54.97
N VAL A 66 0.33 -54.85 55.14
CA VAL A 66 0.80 -55.72 54.06
C VAL A 66 -0.23 -55.79 52.93
N GLN A 67 -1.52 -55.84 53.24
CA GLN A 67 -2.57 -55.84 52.24
C GLN A 67 -2.59 -54.50 51.47
N ALA A 68 -2.56 -53.37 52.17
CA ALA A 68 -2.54 -52.04 51.55
C ALA A 68 -1.29 -51.81 50.68
N GLU A 69 -0.10 -52.13 51.20
CA GLU A 69 1.17 -51.99 50.47
C GLU A 69 1.23 -52.94 49.26
N SER A 70 0.73 -54.17 49.38
CA SER A 70 0.70 -55.12 48.26
C SER A 70 -0.28 -54.72 47.16
N VAL A 71 -1.43 -54.13 47.54
CA VAL A 71 -2.39 -53.57 46.57
C VAL A 71 -1.76 -52.38 45.86
N ALA A 72 -1.14 -51.44 46.58
CA ALA A 72 -0.47 -50.30 45.99
C ALA A 72 0.62 -50.72 45.01
N TYR A 73 1.46 -51.69 45.40
CA TYR A 73 2.47 -52.26 44.53
C TYR A 73 1.88 -52.88 43.25
N ALA A 74 0.83 -53.71 43.37
CA ALA A 74 0.22 -54.37 42.23
C ALA A 74 -0.40 -53.37 41.23
N VAL A 75 -1.07 -52.32 41.74
CA VAL A 75 -1.66 -51.26 40.93
C VAL A 75 -0.56 -50.42 40.26
N CYS A 76 0.45 -49.97 41.00
CA CYS A 76 1.57 -49.21 40.43
C CYS A 76 2.31 -50.00 39.35
N GLN A 77 2.59 -51.29 39.60
CA GLN A 77 3.25 -52.17 38.64
C GLN A 77 2.44 -52.36 37.36
N HIS A 78 1.10 -52.40 37.45
CA HIS A 78 0.23 -52.50 36.28
C HIS A 78 0.41 -51.32 35.32
N TYR A 79 0.59 -50.11 35.85
CA TYR A 79 0.82 -48.89 35.07
C TYR A 79 2.31 -48.60 34.79
N GLY A 80 3.21 -49.55 35.06
CA GLY A 80 4.65 -49.39 34.80
C GLY A 80 5.36 -48.43 35.76
N LEU A 81 4.74 -48.09 36.90
CA LEU A 81 5.32 -47.23 37.93
C LEU A 81 6.19 -48.07 38.87
N ASP A 82 7.51 -48.01 38.72
CA ASP A 82 8.45 -48.77 39.55
C ASP A 82 8.46 -48.23 40.99
N THR A 83 7.92 -49.03 41.90
CA THR A 83 7.88 -48.76 43.35
C THR A 83 8.66 -49.82 44.15
N SER A 84 9.47 -50.62 43.46
CA SER A 84 10.08 -51.85 43.99
C SER A 84 11.06 -51.62 45.16
N GLU A 85 11.69 -50.43 45.26
CA GLU A 85 12.59 -50.10 46.37
C GLU A 85 11.89 -50.04 47.76
N TYR A 86 10.55 -49.93 47.80
CA TYR A 86 9.83 -49.70 49.06
C TYR A 86 9.01 -50.90 49.57
N SER A 87 8.61 -51.84 48.72
CA SER A 87 7.49 -52.75 49.04
C SER A 87 7.86 -54.20 49.43
N PHE A 88 9.14 -54.60 49.36
CA PHE A 88 9.53 -56.02 49.54
C PHE A 88 10.10 -56.40 50.93
N GLY A 89 10.55 -55.44 51.74
CA GLY A 89 11.19 -55.74 53.04
C GLY A 89 10.26 -56.34 54.09
N TYR A 90 8.96 -55.99 54.08
CA TYR A 90 8.01 -56.34 55.14
C TYR A 90 7.22 -57.63 54.87
N VAL A 91 6.99 -57.98 53.60
CA VAL A 91 6.21 -59.17 53.20
C VAL A 91 6.91 -60.48 53.59
N ALA A 92 8.25 -60.52 53.49
CA ALA A 92 9.05 -61.67 53.88
C ALA A 92 9.01 -61.92 55.40
N GLY A 93 8.94 -60.86 56.22
CA GLY A 93 8.81 -60.97 57.69
C GLY A 93 7.38 -61.27 58.15
N TRP A 94 6.37 -60.76 57.45
CA TRP A 94 4.96 -60.96 57.79
C TRP A 94 4.46 -62.40 57.57
N SER A 95 4.99 -63.08 56.56
CA SER A 95 4.61 -64.48 56.26
C SER A 95 5.16 -65.50 57.25
N SER A 96 6.13 -65.11 58.09
CA SER A 96 6.74 -65.98 59.09
C SER A 96 5.79 -66.23 60.27
N GLY A 97 5.38 -67.49 60.45
CA GLY A 97 4.53 -67.91 61.57
C GLY A 97 3.02 -67.85 61.33
N ARG A 98 2.57 -67.56 60.09
CA ARG A 98 1.15 -67.59 59.71
C ARG A 98 0.76 -68.92 59.07
N GLU A 99 -0.51 -69.30 59.23
CA GLU A 99 -1.07 -70.48 58.58
C GLU A 99 -1.30 -70.24 57.07
N LEU A 100 -1.19 -71.30 56.27
CA LEU A 100 -1.40 -71.24 54.83
C LEU A 100 -2.79 -70.70 54.45
N ALA A 101 -3.81 -70.97 55.27
CA ALA A 101 -5.17 -70.46 55.06
C ALA A 101 -5.24 -68.93 55.18
N GLU A 102 -4.56 -68.34 56.17
CA GLU A 102 -4.49 -66.88 56.38
C GLU A 102 -3.74 -66.18 55.24
N LEU A 103 -2.65 -66.80 54.78
CA LEU A 103 -1.87 -66.29 53.65
C LEU A 103 -2.70 -66.30 52.36
N LYS A 104 -3.40 -67.40 52.08
CA LYS A 104 -4.28 -67.51 50.90
C LYS A 104 -5.43 -66.50 50.96
N ALA A 105 -6.06 -66.33 52.12
CA ALA A 105 -7.12 -65.35 52.30
C ALA A 105 -6.63 -63.92 52.03
N SER A 106 -5.46 -63.55 52.56
CA SER A 106 -4.87 -62.23 52.33
C SER A 106 -4.48 -62.01 50.87
N LEU A 107 -3.92 -63.01 50.19
CA LEU A 107 -3.59 -62.92 48.76
C LEU A 107 -4.84 -62.74 47.90
N GLU A 108 -5.94 -63.40 48.26
CA GLU A 108 -7.21 -63.25 47.55
C GLU A 108 -7.80 -61.85 47.74
N VAL A 109 -7.72 -61.30 48.97
CA VAL A 109 -8.11 -59.91 49.25
C VAL A 109 -7.26 -58.93 48.44
N ILE A 110 -5.94 -59.10 48.42
CA ILE A 110 -5.01 -58.26 47.64
C ILE A 110 -5.37 -58.33 46.15
N ARG A 111 -5.55 -59.54 45.62
CA ARG A 111 -5.88 -59.77 44.21
C ARG A 111 -7.20 -59.10 43.83
N SER A 112 -8.25 -59.26 44.64
CA SER A 112 -9.56 -58.68 44.38
C SER A 112 -9.52 -57.16 44.44
N ALA A 113 -8.92 -56.59 45.49
CA ALA A 113 -8.85 -55.14 45.66
C ALA A 113 -8.00 -54.46 44.59
N ALA A 114 -6.85 -55.05 44.24
CA ALA A 114 -6.02 -54.53 43.15
C ALA A 114 -6.77 -54.59 41.81
N HIS A 115 -7.48 -55.69 41.51
CA HIS A 115 -8.25 -55.82 40.29
C HIS A 115 -9.38 -54.79 40.19
N GLU A 116 -10.12 -54.56 41.29
CA GLU A 116 -11.18 -53.56 41.32
C GLU A 116 -10.63 -52.14 41.14
N LEU A 117 -9.51 -51.80 41.79
CA LEU A 117 -8.87 -50.49 41.62
C LEU A 117 -8.34 -50.29 40.20
N ILE A 118 -7.63 -51.28 39.63
CA ILE A 118 -7.15 -51.23 38.25
C ILE A 118 -8.32 -51.05 37.28
N SER A 119 -9.39 -51.82 37.45
CA SER A 119 -10.56 -51.74 36.53
C SER A 119 -11.23 -50.37 36.59
N ALA A 120 -11.42 -49.81 37.80
CA ALA A 120 -12.00 -48.48 37.96
C ALA A 120 -11.09 -47.37 37.40
N LEU A 121 -9.77 -47.49 37.58
CA LEU A 121 -8.81 -46.56 37.00
C LEU A 121 -8.77 -46.67 35.47
N ASP A 122 -8.79 -47.87 34.90
CA ASP A 122 -8.82 -48.08 33.45
C ASP A 122 -10.08 -47.48 32.81
N GLU A 123 -11.24 -47.63 33.45
CA GLU A 123 -12.50 -47.04 33.00
C GLU A 123 -12.40 -45.51 32.99
N HIS A 124 -11.97 -44.90 34.10
CA HIS A 124 -11.80 -43.44 34.16
C HIS A 124 -10.72 -42.91 33.22
N LEU A 125 -9.61 -43.64 33.03
CA LEU A 125 -8.58 -43.28 32.05
C LEU A 125 -9.13 -43.36 30.62
N ALA A 126 -9.98 -44.33 30.31
CA ALA A 126 -10.64 -44.42 29.01
C ALA A 126 -11.63 -43.26 28.81
N GLU A 127 -12.42 -42.90 29.83
CA GLU A 127 -13.32 -41.74 29.80
C GLU A 127 -12.55 -40.44 29.57
N LEU A 128 -11.45 -40.22 30.30
CA LEU A 128 -10.60 -39.03 30.13
C LEU A 128 -9.99 -38.95 28.73
N ARG A 129 -9.52 -40.08 28.18
CA ARG A 129 -9.02 -40.13 26.80
C ARG A 129 -10.11 -39.80 25.79
N GLN A 130 -11.32 -40.33 25.97
CA GLN A 130 -12.44 -40.05 25.09
C GLN A 130 -12.89 -38.58 25.15
N GLN A 131 -12.89 -37.98 26.35
CA GLN A 131 -13.16 -36.55 26.54
C GLN A 131 -12.11 -35.71 25.82
N GLN A 132 -10.83 -36.01 26.02
CA GLN A 132 -9.74 -35.32 25.34
C GLN A 132 -9.83 -35.45 23.81
N GLU A 133 -10.11 -36.65 23.28
CA GLU A 133 -10.27 -36.89 21.84
C GLU A 133 -11.48 -36.14 21.27
N THR A 134 -12.58 -36.07 22.02
CA THR A 134 -13.78 -35.30 21.62
C THR A 134 -13.47 -33.82 21.58
N GLU A 135 -12.86 -33.28 22.64
CA GLU A 135 -12.44 -31.87 22.72
C GLU A 135 -11.52 -31.52 21.55
N LEU A 136 -10.50 -32.33 21.29
CA LEU A 136 -9.57 -32.14 20.18
C LEU A 136 -10.26 -32.21 18.80
N SER A 137 -11.23 -33.11 18.61
CA SER A 137 -11.95 -33.26 17.34
C SER A 137 -12.85 -32.07 17.01
N THR A 138 -13.29 -31.35 18.05
CA THR A 138 -14.15 -30.16 17.92
C THR A 138 -13.38 -28.84 18.03
N ALA A 139 -12.11 -28.90 18.43
CA ALA A 139 -11.26 -27.74 18.58
C ALA A 139 -10.95 -27.12 17.22
N GLN A 140 -11.03 -25.79 17.16
CA GLN A 140 -10.61 -25.01 16.00
C GLN A 140 -9.15 -24.54 16.14
N GLU A 141 -8.59 -24.62 17.34
CA GLU A 141 -7.22 -24.22 17.65
C GLU A 141 -6.63 -25.12 18.75
N ALA A 142 -5.32 -25.34 18.71
CA ALA A 142 -4.56 -25.97 19.78
C ALA A 142 -3.08 -25.56 19.72
N ALA A 143 -2.32 -25.87 20.76
CA ALA A 143 -0.87 -25.80 20.70
C ALA A 143 -0.21 -27.10 21.16
N PHE A 144 0.86 -27.51 20.48
CA PHE A 144 1.63 -28.72 20.78
C PHE A 144 2.97 -28.34 21.40
N ALA A 145 3.15 -28.63 22.68
CA ALA A 145 4.41 -28.42 23.38
C ALA A 145 5.38 -29.58 23.08
N LEU A 146 6.60 -29.25 22.67
CA LEU A 146 7.63 -30.20 22.26
C LEU A 146 8.67 -30.40 23.38
N ASP A 147 9.34 -31.56 23.38
CA ASP A 147 10.35 -31.91 24.39
C ASP A 147 11.58 -30.98 24.43
N ASN A 148 11.85 -30.27 23.34
CA ASN A 148 12.91 -29.28 23.22
C ASN A 148 12.51 -27.88 23.76
N GLY A 149 11.27 -27.73 24.23
CA GLY A 149 10.71 -26.48 24.76
C GLY A 149 10.03 -25.60 23.71
N ASN A 150 10.03 -25.98 22.44
CA ASN A 150 9.27 -25.28 21.41
C ASN A 150 7.76 -25.58 21.52
N ILE A 151 6.94 -24.69 20.98
CA ILE A 151 5.48 -24.84 20.97
C ILE A 151 4.96 -24.59 19.56
N LEU A 152 4.26 -25.55 18.96
CA LEU A 152 3.55 -25.35 17.69
C LEU A 152 2.10 -24.95 17.96
N PHE A 153 1.73 -23.71 17.72
CA PHE A 153 0.33 -23.28 17.66
C PHE A 153 -0.25 -23.62 16.29
N ILE A 154 -1.47 -24.14 16.26
CA ILE A 154 -2.21 -24.42 15.02
C ILE A 154 -3.67 -23.98 15.18
N GLN A 155 -4.26 -23.45 14.11
CA GLN A 155 -5.66 -23.07 14.05
C GLN A 155 -6.25 -23.36 12.66
N THR A 156 -7.54 -23.66 12.58
CA THR A 156 -8.24 -23.90 11.31
C THR A 156 -8.36 -22.62 10.49
N CYS A 157 -8.13 -22.71 9.17
CA CYS A 157 -8.36 -21.65 8.18
C CYS A 157 -9.06 -22.21 6.93
N ASP A 158 -9.35 -21.36 5.93
CA ASP A 158 -10.22 -21.71 4.78
C ASP A 158 -9.74 -22.89 3.93
N SER A 159 -8.43 -23.04 3.76
CA SER A 159 -7.83 -24.12 2.97
C SER A 159 -7.25 -25.25 3.84
N GLY A 160 -7.32 -25.14 5.16
CA GLY A 160 -6.78 -26.12 6.09
C GLY A 160 -6.42 -25.52 7.43
N TYR A 161 -5.13 -25.26 7.66
CA TYR A 161 -4.62 -24.85 8.97
C TYR A 161 -3.51 -23.82 8.89
N ASP A 162 -3.61 -22.74 9.67
CA ASP A 162 -2.49 -21.85 9.94
C ASP A 162 -1.72 -22.37 11.15
N TYR A 163 -0.40 -22.31 11.09
CA TYR A 163 0.46 -22.73 12.18
C TYR A 163 1.60 -21.75 12.44
N THR A 164 2.06 -21.71 13.68
CA THR A 164 3.19 -20.91 14.13
C THR A 164 4.00 -21.69 15.14
N LEU A 165 5.29 -21.87 14.87
CA LEU A 165 6.26 -22.46 15.77
C LEU A 165 6.86 -21.36 16.64
N TYR A 166 6.78 -21.55 17.95
CA TYR A 166 7.39 -20.68 18.95
C TYR A 166 8.58 -21.37 19.59
N GLY A 167 9.62 -20.59 19.90
CA GLY A 167 10.78 -21.03 20.66
C GLY A 167 10.49 -21.13 22.17
N PRO A 168 11.48 -21.58 22.97
CA PRO A 168 11.31 -21.71 24.42
C PRO A 168 11.11 -20.38 25.15
N ASP A 169 11.40 -19.26 24.49
CA ASP A 169 11.14 -17.89 24.96
C ASP A 169 9.77 -17.35 24.49
N ASN A 170 8.94 -18.20 23.90
CA ASN A 170 7.64 -17.90 23.30
C ASN A 170 7.72 -16.86 22.16
N LYS A 171 8.87 -16.70 21.52
CA LYS A 171 8.98 -15.92 20.29
C LYS A 171 8.68 -16.77 19.07
N ALA A 172 7.94 -16.21 18.12
CA ALA A 172 7.67 -16.87 16.86
C ALA A 172 9.00 -17.12 16.11
N LEU A 173 9.24 -18.37 15.72
CA LEU A 173 10.40 -18.82 14.98
C LEU A 173 10.09 -19.03 13.51
N ASP A 174 8.92 -19.60 13.22
CA ASP A 174 8.48 -19.93 11.86
C ASP A 174 6.96 -20.07 11.87
N GLY A 175 6.33 -19.96 10.71
CA GLY A 175 4.89 -20.12 10.56
C GLY A 175 4.50 -20.28 9.10
N GLY A 176 3.29 -20.79 8.89
CA GLY A 176 2.82 -21.05 7.55
C GLY A 176 1.38 -21.53 7.54
N GLN A 177 0.95 -21.90 6.35
CA GLN A 177 -0.37 -22.43 6.10
C GLN A 177 -0.22 -23.84 5.51
N LEU A 178 -1.05 -24.75 5.99
CA LEU A 178 -1.13 -26.14 5.55
C LEU A 178 -2.47 -26.33 4.84
N ASP A 179 -2.42 -26.49 3.52
CA ASP A 179 -3.59 -26.72 2.66
C ASP A 179 -4.11 -28.18 2.75
N ALA A 180 -4.58 -28.57 3.94
CA ALA A 180 -5.02 -29.92 4.21
C ALA A 180 -6.31 -29.96 5.05
N PRO A 181 -7.45 -29.50 4.50
CA PRO A 181 -8.69 -29.28 5.26
C PRO A 181 -9.39 -30.59 5.65
N SER A 182 -8.95 -31.71 5.07
CA SER A 182 -9.42 -33.05 5.43
C SER A 182 -8.68 -33.66 6.62
N LEU A 183 -7.56 -33.08 7.05
CA LEU A 183 -6.84 -33.56 8.22
C LEU A 183 -7.57 -33.16 9.49
N THR A 184 -7.45 -33.97 10.52
CA THR A 184 -7.82 -33.57 11.87
C THR A 184 -6.75 -32.63 12.43
N LEU A 185 -7.10 -31.81 13.42
CA LEU A 185 -6.15 -30.88 14.04
C LEU A 185 -4.85 -31.55 14.54
N PRO A 186 -4.85 -32.73 15.20
CA PRO A 186 -3.60 -33.43 15.52
C PRO A 186 -2.82 -33.95 14.30
N ASP A 187 -3.50 -34.45 13.27
CA ASP A 187 -2.81 -34.90 12.05
C ASP A 187 -2.17 -33.71 11.31
N ALA A 188 -2.87 -32.58 11.27
CA ALA A 188 -2.39 -31.32 10.71
C ALA A 188 -1.21 -30.78 11.53
N GLY A 189 -1.27 -30.86 12.86
CA GLY A 189 -0.15 -30.50 13.74
C GLY A 189 1.09 -31.34 13.47
N GLN A 190 0.93 -32.65 13.30
CA GLN A 190 2.04 -33.53 12.97
C GLN A 190 2.63 -33.23 11.59
N GLU A 191 1.79 -32.93 10.59
CA GLU A 191 2.25 -32.55 9.26
C GLU A 191 2.97 -31.21 9.27
N ALA A 192 2.46 -30.22 10.01
CA ALA A 192 3.14 -28.94 10.23
C ALA A 192 4.51 -29.11 10.90
N LEU A 193 4.63 -29.97 11.92
CA LEU A 193 5.92 -30.32 12.52
C LEU A 193 6.89 -30.94 11.51
N ASN A 194 6.39 -31.83 10.64
CA ASN A 194 7.21 -32.46 9.59
C ASN A 194 7.72 -31.41 8.57
N LEU A 195 6.85 -30.49 8.15
CA LEU A 195 7.20 -29.39 7.24
C LEU A 195 8.26 -28.48 7.84
N LEU A 196 8.15 -28.20 9.15
CA LEU A 196 9.09 -27.41 9.93
C LEU A 196 10.39 -28.16 10.30
N GLY A 197 10.53 -29.43 9.88
CA GLY A 197 11.68 -30.28 10.21
C GLY A 197 11.82 -30.59 11.71
N GLN A 198 10.76 -30.42 12.50
CA GLN A 198 10.76 -30.72 13.94
C GLN A 198 10.69 -32.23 14.17
N THR A 199 11.69 -32.76 14.87
CA THR A 199 11.77 -34.19 15.24
C THR A 199 11.53 -34.44 16.73
N ALA A 200 11.36 -33.36 17.50
CA ALA A 200 11.02 -33.36 18.92
C ALA A 200 9.65 -33.99 19.15
N ALA A 201 9.52 -34.80 20.20
CA ALA A 201 8.25 -35.43 20.52
C ALA A 201 7.28 -34.42 21.14
N VAL A 202 5.99 -34.52 20.77
CA VAL A 202 4.92 -33.79 21.47
C VAL A 202 4.80 -34.33 22.89
N THR A 203 5.04 -33.47 23.87
CA THR A 203 4.94 -33.78 25.31
C THR A 203 3.57 -33.47 25.87
N GLU A 204 2.92 -32.43 25.35
CA GLU A 204 1.62 -31.97 25.82
C GLU A 204 0.84 -31.28 24.68
N VAL A 205 -0.48 -31.44 24.69
CA VAL A 205 -1.39 -30.65 23.84
C VAL A 205 -2.13 -29.65 24.73
N LEU A 206 -1.99 -28.37 24.42
CA LEU A 206 -2.59 -27.24 25.11
C LEU A 206 -3.93 -26.91 24.45
N LEU A 207 -5.00 -26.95 25.25
CA LEU A 207 -6.36 -26.59 24.89
C LEU A 207 -6.99 -25.74 25.99
N GLY A 208 -8.07 -25.02 25.66
CA GLY A 208 -8.86 -24.24 26.62
C GLY A 208 -8.01 -23.27 27.42
N ASP A 209 -8.12 -23.31 28.76
CA ASP A 209 -7.41 -22.38 29.66
C ASP A 209 -5.87 -22.42 29.49
N LYS A 210 -5.30 -23.59 29.18
CA LYS A 210 -3.84 -23.72 28.95
C LYS A 210 -3.42 -23.05 27.64
N LEU A 211 -4.25 -23.18 26.61
CA LEU A 211 -4.03 -22.52 25.34
C LEU A 211 -4.12 -21.00 25.51
N ALA A 212 -5.15 -20.51 26.20
CA ALA A 212 -5.34 -19.09 26.47
C ALA A 212 -4.15 -18.49 27.26
N ALA A 213 -3.67 -19.21 28.28
CA ALA A 213 -2.49 -18.78 29.04
C ALA A 213 -1.22 -18.74 28.18
N PHE A 214 -1.04 -19.71 27.27
CA PHE A 214 0.06 -19.69 26.32
C PHE A 214 -0.06 -18.50 25.34
N GLN A 215 -1.24 -18.29 24.75
CA GLN A 215 -1.48 -17.20 23.80
C GLN A 215 -1.20 -15.83 24.44
N GLU A 216 -1.62 -15.58 25.69
CA GLU A 216 -1.32 -14.32 26.42
C GLU A 216 0.20 -14.09 26.58
N VAL A 217 0.95 -15.15 26.92
CA VAL A 217 2.40 -15.08 27.08
C VAL A 217 3.10 -14.91 25.72
N ALA A 218 2.64 -15.61 24.69
CA ALA A 218 3.15 -15.49 23.33
C ALA A 218 2.89 -14.09 22.76
N GLU A 219 1.68 -13.55 22.92
CA GLU A 219 1.35 -12.17 22.55
C GLU A 219 2.29 -11.18 23.26
N THR A 220 2.51 -11.32 24.56
CA THR A 220 3.43 -10.46 25.31
C THR A 220 4.89 -10.60 24.86
N ALA A 221 5.33 -11.83 24.53
CA ALA A 221 6.71 -12.08 24.08
C ALA A 221 6.98 -11.56 22.67
N ASN A 222 5.93 -11.48 21.85
CA ASN A 222 5.95 -10.96 20.47
C ASN A 222 5.34 -9.55 20.37
N GLU A 223 4.99 -8.92 21.50
CA GLU A 223 4.50 -7.54 21.54
C GLU A 223 5.60 -6.62 21.01
N VAL A 224 5.25 -5.84 20.00
CA VAL A 224 6.13 -4.85 19.39
C VAL A 224 6.56 -3.85 20.47
N PRO A 225 7.86 -3.49 20.55
CA PRO A 225 8.29 -2.41 21.44
C PRO A 225 7.49 -1.14 21.17
N THR A 226 7.03 -0.47 22.25
CA THR A 226 6.36 0.85 22.25
C THR A 226 6.89 1.82 21.18
N PRO A 227 6.02 2.71 20.64
CA PRO A 227 6.25 3.44 19.40
C PRO A 227 7.66 4.01 19.31
N VAL A 228 8.34 3.60 18.25
CA VAL A 228 9.68 4.04 17.91
C VAL A 228 9.69 5.57 17.91
N LYS A 229 10.63 6.15 18.66
CA LYS A 229 10.95 7.57 18.51
C LYS A 229 11.47 7.75 17.09
N ILE A 230 10.61 8.18 16.18
CA ILE A 230 11.03 8.72 14.89
C ILE A 230 11.80 10.01 15.22
N PRO A 231 13.14 10.04 15.11
CA PRO A 231 13.95 11.11 15.69
C PRO A 231 13.74 12.45 15.01
N ASP A 232 13.25 12.41 13.77
CA ASP A 232 13.09 13.57 12.89
C ASP A 232 11.74 13.52 12.15
N PRO A 233 10.82 14.47 12.40
CA PRO A 233 9.57 14.58 11.65
C PRO A 233 9.76 14.96 10.17
N ALA A 234 10.98 15.25 9.71
CA ALA A 234 11.35 15.38 8.31
C ALA A 234 11.93 14.09 7.70
N ALA A 235 12.11 13.03 8.49
CA ALA A 235 12.65 11.78 8.00
C ALA A 235 11.68 11.03 7.08
N GLU A 236 12.27 10.32 6.13
CA GLU A 236 11.61 9.27 5.38
C GLU A 236 11.26 8.08 6.30
N PRO A 237 10.17 7.33 6.04
CA PRO A 237 9.91 6.07 6.72
C PRO A 237 11.12 5.12 6.65
N THR A 238 11.28 4.32 7.69
CA THR A 238 12.37 3.33 7.80
C THR A 238 11.81 1.93 7.81
N VAL A 239 12.48 1.02 7.13
CA VAL A 239 12.16 -0.39 7.09
C VAL A 239 13.17 -1.14 7.93
N THR A 240 12.68 -1.92 8.88
CA THR A 240 13.44 -2.87 9.68
C THR A 240 13.18 -4.27 9.17
N ILE A 241 14.23 -5.01 8.85
CA ILE A 241 14.14 -6.46 8.58
C ILE A 241 13.96 -7.16 9.92
N LEU A 242 12.81 -7.79 10.12
CA LEU A 242 12.53 -8.55 11.34
C LEU A 242 13.23 -9.90 11.26
N TRP A 243 13.16 -10.54 10.09
CA TRP A 243 13.81 -11.80 9.76
C TRP A 243 13.86 -11.99 8.23
N SER A 244 14.90 -12.62 7.68
CA SER A 244 14.99 -12.96 6.25
C SER A 244 15.70 -14.29 5.99
N GLU A 245 15.18 -15.09 5.06
CA GLU A 245 15.87 -16.26 4.48
C GLU A 245 16.96 -15.86 3.47
N SER A 246 16.90 -14.63 2.94
CA SER A 246 17.85 -14.16 1.94
C SER A 246 19.20 -13.84 2.56
N ASP A 247 20.27 -14.40 2.00
CA ASP A 247 21.65 -14.14 2.45
C ASP A 247 22.12 -12.68 2.22
N LYS A 248 21.31 -11.87 1.55
CA LYS A 248 21.56 -10.47 1.24
C LYS A 248 21.02 -9.49 2.28
N LEU A 249 20.16 -9.94 3.19
CA LEU A 249 19.57 -9.13 4.25
C LEU A 249 20.00 -9.65 5.62
N GLN A 250 20.12 -8.75 6.60
CA GLN A 250 20.44 -9.13 7.98
C GLN A 250 19.25 -8.88 8.90
N ASP A 251 19.01 -9.82 9.83
CA ASP A 251 18.01 -9.64 10.88
C ASP A 251 18.34 -8.38 11.71
N GLY A 252 17.34 -7.50 11.87
CA GLY A 252 17.47 -6.21 12.53
C GLY A 252 18.10 -5.10 11.66
N GLU A 253 18.39 -5.35 10.39
CA GLU A 253 18.87 -4.32 9.46
C GLU A 253 17.82 -3.22 9.28
N ILE A 254 18.25 -1.96 9.35
CA ILE A 254 17.38 -0.79 9.21
C ILE A 254 17.84 0.01 7.99
N MET A 255 16.92 0.30 7.09
CA MET A 255 17.19 1.10 5.88
C MET A 255 16.03 2.07 5.56
N PRO A 256 16.27 3.17 4.83
CA PRO A 256 15.19 4.03 4.37
C PRO A 256 14.22 3.30 3.44
N LEU A 257 12.95 3.68 3.45
CA LEU A 257 11.90 3.09 2.61
C LEU A 257 12.29 2.98 1.14
N SER A 258 12.83 4.04 0.55
CA SER A 258 13.27 4.09 -0.85
C SER A 258 14.38 3.10 -1.15
N VAL A 259 15.27 2.85 -0.19
CA VAL A 259 16.31 1.83 -0.31
C VAL A 259 15.69 0.45 -0.23
N ALA A 260 14.86 0.18 0.79
CA ALA A 260 14.15 -1.10 0.92
C ALA A 260 13.30 -1.41 -0.31
N ASN A 261 12.58 -0.42 -0.83
CA ASN A 261 11.72 -0.57 -1.99
C ASN A 261 12.49 -1.04 -3.22
N ARG A 262 13.70 -0.50 -3.45
CA ARG A 262 14.58 -0.93 -4.54
C ARG A 262 15.23 -2.29 -4.25
N VAL A 263 15.75 -2.51 -3.04
CA VAL A 263 16.41 -3.77 -2.66
C VAL A 263 15.45 -4.93 -2.79
N PHE A 264 14.20 -4.78 -2.34
CA PHE A 264 13.19 -5.83 -2.42
C PHE A 264 12.85 -6.17 -3.88
N GLU A 265 12.75 -5.16 -4.75
CA GLU A 265 12.57 -5.37 -6.20
C GLU A 265 13.76 -6.10 -6.84
N GLU A 266 14.99 -5.72 -6.48
CA GLU A 266 16.21 -6.35 -6.97
C GLU A 266 16.30 -7.82 -6.51
N LEU A 267 15.99 -8.12 -5.25
CA LEU A 267 16.00 -9.47 -4.70
C LEU A 267 14.90 -10.35 -5.28
N ASP A 268 13.67 -9.83 -5.37
CA ASP A 268 12.54 -10.53 -6.01
C ASP A 268 12.87 -10.89 -7.47
N THR A 269 13.35 -9.92 -8.24
CA THR A 269 13.73 -10.12 -9.65
C THR A 269 14.89 -11.10 -9.79
N ALA A 270 15.92 -10.99 -8.94
CA ALA A 270 17.07 -11.87 -8.98
C ALA A 270 16.66 -13.32 -8.70
N GLN A 271 15.90 -13.56 -7.62
CA GLN A 271 15.42 -14.88 -7.24
C GLN A 271 14.50 -15.48 -8.32
N HIS A 272 13.60 -14.66 -8.88
CA HIS A 272 12.71 -15.06 -9.97
C HIS A 272 13.48 -15.44 -11.24
N THR A 273 14.57 -14.74 -11.55
CA THR A 273 15.40 -15.02 -12.73
C THR A 273 16.28 -16.26 -12.52
N GLU A 274 16.78 -16.48 -11.30
CA GLU A 274 17.64 -17.63 -10.99
C GLU A 274 16.91 -18.96 -11.05
N ARG A 275 15.66 -19.02 -10.57
CA ARG A 275 14.83 -20.23 -10.64
C ARG A 275 14.45 -20.66 -12.06
N GLU A 276 14.43 -19.72 -13.01
CA GLU A 276 14.12 -20.03 -14.42
C GLU A 276 15.30 -20.71 -15.16
N LYS A 277 16.48 -20.84 -14.53
CA LYS A 277 17.65 -21.48 -15.13
C LYS A 277 17.54 -23.00 -15.10
N ASP A 278 17.90 -23.65 -16.21
CA ASP A 278 17.98 -25.10 -16.31
C ASP A 278 18.95 -25.69 -15.26
N GLY A 279 18.43 -26.57 -14.40
CA GLY A 279 19.20 -27.27 -13.37
C GLY A 279 19.28 -26.58 -12.01
N TYR A 280 18.37 -25.64 -11.70
CA TYR A 280 18.28 -25.02 -10.38
C TYR A 280 17.88 -26.03 -9.28
N GLU A 281 18.65 -26.06 -8.19
CA GLU A 281 18.43 -26.94 -7.01
C GLU A 281 18.14 -26.15 -5.71
N GLY A 282 17.96 -24.83 -5.79
CA GLY A 282 17.72 -23.96 -4.62
C GLY A 282 16.23 -23.85 -4.21
N GLY A 283 15.96 -23.07 -3.16
CA GLY A 283 14.60 -22.76 -2.69
C GLY A 283 13.79 -21.95 -3.71
N TRP A 284 12.46 -22.09 -3.70
CA TRP A 284 11.59 -21.36 -4.64
C TRP A 284 11.43 -19.88 -4.30
N TYR A 285 11.48 -19.56 -3.01
CA TYR A 285 11.28 -18.23 -2.47
C TYR A 285 12.20 -18.04 -1.26
N ASP A 286 12.63 -16.79 -1.04
CA ASP A 286 13.24 -16.37 0.22
C ASP A 286 12.23 -15.52 0.99
N LYS A 287 11.69 -16.05 2.08
CA LYS A 287 10.71 -15.35 2.91
C LYS A 287 11.39 -14.25 3.72
N THR A 288 10.78 -13.07 3.75
CA THR A 288 11.29 -11.92 4.50
C THR A 288 10.18 -11.21 5.24
N ALA A 289 10.31 -11.10 6.56
CA ALA A 289 9.43 -10.33 7.43
C ALA A 289 10.01 -8.93 7.68
N PHE A 290 9.18 -7.90 7.59
CA PHE A 290 9.61 -6.51 7.71
C PHE A 290 8.64 -5.68 8.56
N ARG A 291 9.15 -4.58 9.12
CA ARG A 291 8.38 -3.50 9.74
C ARG A 291 8.74 -2.16 9.13
N ILE A 292 7.74 -1.38 8.74
CA ILE A 292 7.87 0.01 8.29
C ILE A 292 7.49 0.92 9.46
N ASP A 293 8.43 1.70 9.96
CA ASP A 293 8.18 2.75 10.95
C ASP A 293 7.97 4.10 10.23
N PHE A 294 6.86 4.79 10.47
CA PHE A 294 6.47 6.00 9.73
C PHE A 294 5.71 7.03 10.58
N THR A 295 5.62 8.28 10.10
CA THR A 295 4.77 9.32 10.71
C THR A 295 3.66 9.70 9.74
N LEU A 296 2.41 9.33 10.05
CA LEU A 296 1.25 9.68 9.25
C LEU A 296 0.34 10.62 10.03
N ASN A 297 -0.09 11.73 9.42
CA ASN A 297 -0.92 12.75 10.06
C ASN A 297 -0.34 13.29 11.38
N GLY A 298 0.99 13.36 11.49
CA GLY A 298 1.72 13.79 12.67
C GLY A 298 1.71 12.80 13.83
N GLN A 299 1.27 11.56 13.60
CA GLN A 299 1.33 10.47 14.57
C GLN A 299 2.35 9.42 14.11
N PRO A 300 3.31 9.02 14.97
CA PRO A 300 4.18 7.90 14.67
C PRO A 300 3.38 6.60 14.73
N ASP A 301 3.62 5.71 13.79
CA ASP A 301 2.97 4.40 13.66
C ASP A 301 3.89 3.41 12.94
N SER A 302 3.48 2.14 12.88
CA SER A 302 4.22 1.08 12.20
C SER A 302 3.32 0.13 11.41
N TYR A 303 3.84 -0.40 10.31
CA TYR A 303 3.19 -1.41 9.47
C TYR A 303 4.09 -2.64 9.36
N GLU A 304 3.58 -3.83 9.61
CA GLU A 304 4.31 -5.09 9.47
C GLU A 304 3.75 -5.93 8.33
N GLY A 305 4.63 -6.66 7.66
CA GLY A 305 4.27 -7.54 6.54
C GLY A 305 5.34 -8.57 6.26
N ARG A 306 5.00 -9.52 5.38
CA ARG A 306 5.92 -10.55 4.88
C ARG A 306 5.87 -10.58 3.36
N GLN A 307 7.04 -10.54 2.73
CA GLN A 307 7.19 -10.70 1.29
C GLN A 307 8.06 -11.94 1.00
N ASP A 308 7.67 -12.70 -0.01
CA ASP A 308 8.36 -13.93 -0.42
C ASP A 308 9.11 -13.64 -1.73
N PHE A 309 10.42 -13.36 -1.66
CA PHE A 309 11.19 -12.97 -2.85
C PHE A 309 11.23 -14.09 -3.89
N GLY A 310 10.91 -13.77 -5.14
CA GLY A 310 10.84 -14.69 -6.27
C GLY A 310 9.40 -14.94 -6.75
N ASP A 311 8.38 -14.44 -6.04
CA ASP A 311 6.98 -14.52 -6.44
C ASP A 311 6.63 -13.58 -7.62
N GLY A 312 7.47 -12.58 -7.89
CA GLY A 312 7.28 -11.61 -8.96
C GLY A 312 6.36 -10.44 -8.58
N GLU A 313 6.12 -10.22 -7.28
CA GLU A 313 5.34 -9.08 -6.78
C GLU A 313 6.13 -7.76 -6.78
N GLY A 314 7.45 -7.81 -6.97
CA GLY A 314 8.32 -6.67 -7.22
C GLY A 314 8.71 -5.90 -5.95
N SER A 315 8.70 -4.57 -6.03
CA SER A 315 9.13 -3.70 -4.93
C SER A 315 8.23 -3.82 -3.68
N LEU A 316 8.78 -3.50 -2.50
CA LEU A 316 8.05 -3.51 -1.23
C LEU A 316 6.68 -2.81 -1.28
N VAL A 317 6.62 -1.59 -1.81
CA VAL A 317 5.37 -0.81 -1.89
C VAL A 317 4.39 -1.45 -2.87
N GLN A 318 4.89 -2.08 -3.94
CA GLN A 318 4.06 -2.79 -4.92
C GLN A 318 3.47 -4.07 -4.31
N HIS A 319 4.27 -4.84 -3.58
CA HIS A 319 3.83 -6.01 -2.83
C HIS A 319 2.70 -5.67 -1.85
N ILE A 320 2.88 -4.64 -1.00
CA ILE A 320 1.84 -4.21 -0.05
C ILE A 320 0.56 -3.79 -0.80
N GLN A 321 0.70 -3.06 -1.91
CA GLN A 321 -0.46 -2.68 -2.72
C GLN A 321 -1.18 -3.91 -3.28
N ASN A 322 -0.44 -4.86 -3.87
CA ASN A 322 -0.99 -6.08 -4.45
C ASN A 322 -1.74 -6.92 -3.40
N TYR A 323 -1.14 -7.11 -2.23
CA TYR A 323 -1.72 -7.83 -1.10
C TYR A 323 -3.08 -7.25 -0.72
N HIS A 324 -3.16 -5.95 -0.48
CA HIS A 324 -4.43 -5.30 -0.08
C HIS A 324 -5.46 -5.23 -1.22
N GLU A 325 -5.02 -5.09 -2.48
CA GLU A 325 -5.91 -5.14 -3.63
C GLU A 325 -6.51 -6.52 -3.89
N TYR A 326 -5.78 -7.58 -3.54
CA TYR A 326 -6.26 -8.97 -3.61
C TYR A 326 -7.38 -9.19 -2.60
N TYR A 327 -7.14 -8.95 -1.32
CA TYR A 327 -8.12 -9.18 -0.25
C TYR A 327 -9.34 -8.26 -0.34
N ALA A 328 -9.18 -7.04 -0.87
CA ALA A 328 -10.31 -6.14 -1.16
C ALA A 328 -11.32 -6.72 -2.16
N LYS A 329 -10.89 -7.66 -3.02
CA LYS A 329 -11.70 -8.29 -4.07
C LYS A 329 -12.04 -9.75 -3.77
N ASP A 330 -11.52 -10.30 -2.68
CA ASP A 330 -11.69 -11.71 -2.33
C ASP A 330 -13.05 -11.94 -1.63
N GLU A 331 -14.00 -12.51 -2.38
CA GLU A 331 -15.30 -12.87 -1.85
C GLU A 331 -15.24 -14.04 -0.85
N ASN A 332 -14.23 -14.92 -0.93
CA ASN A 332 -14.05 -16.00 0.04
C ASN A 332 -13.61 -15.43 1.39
N TRP A 333 -12.59 -14.57 1.39
CA TRP A 333 -12.13 -13.87 2.60
C TRP A 333 -13.27 -13.09 3.27
N LYS A 334 -14.04 -12.33 2.50
CA LYS A 334 -15.24 -11.64 3.00
C LYS A 334 -16.23 -12.59 3.67
N ASN A 335 -16.50 -13.73 3.05
CA ASN A 335 -17.40 -14.73 3.62
C ASN A 335 -16.83 -15.33 4.91
N PHE A 336 -15.52 -15.58 4.97
CA PHE A 336 -14.82 -16.05 6.17
C PHE A 336 -14.92 -15.06 7.33
N VAL A 337 -14.61 -13.78 7.10
CA VAL A 337 -14.69 -12.75 8.15
C VAL A 337 -16.12 -12.58 8.64
N LEU A 338 -17.10 -12.56 7.73
CA LEU A 338 -18.51 -12.47 8.10
C LEU A 338 -19.00 -13.70 8.89
N HIS A 339 -18.52 -14.90 8.57
CA HIS A 339 -18.92 -16.14 9.23
C HIS A 339 -18.28 -16.30 10.62
N ASN A 340 -16.98 -16.03 10.74
CA ASN A 340 -16.20 -16.33 11.94
C ASN A 340 -16.06 -15.15 12.89
N LYS A 341 -15.95 -13.93 12.36
CA LYS A 341 -15.69 -12.70 13.14
C LYS A 341 -16.88 -11.73 13.14
N GLY A 342 -17.84 -11.94 12.24
CA GLY A 342 -19.10 -11.20 12.17
C GLY A 342 -19.04 -9.90 11.35
N PRO A 343 -20.18 -9.20 11.19
CA PRO A 343 -20.30 -8.02 10.34
C PRO A 343 -19.44 -6.82 10.77
N GLU A 344 -19.24 -6.63 12.09
CA GLU A 344 -18.44 -5.52 12.62
C GLU A 344 -16.95 -5.70 12.28
N ALA A 345 -16.44 -6.93 12.34
CA ALA A 345 -15.08 -7.25 11.94
C ALA A 345 -14.85 -7.06 10.44
N TRP A 346 -15.86 -7.38 9.61
CA TRP A 346 -15.77 -7.13 8.17
C TRP A 346 -15.72 -5.63 7.83
N GLU A 347 -16.49 -4.79 8.52
CA GLU A 347 -16.41 -3.33 8.32
C GLU A 347 -15.07 -2.74 8.80
N GLN A 348 -14.45 -3.34 9.83
CA GLN A 348 -13.11 -2.97 10.27
C GLN A 348 -12.04 -3.37 9.25
N ASP A 349 -12.05 -4.62 8.80
CA ASP A 349 -11.16 -5.15 7.76
C ASP A 349 -11.25 -4.31 6.48
N LYS A 350 -12.49 -3.96 6.08
CA LYS A 350 -12.77 -3.03 4.99
C LYS A 350 -12.16 -1.65 5.17
N ALA A 351 -12.32 -1.06 6.34
CA ALA A 351 -11.76 0.24 6.63
C ALA A 351 -10.21 0.21 6.62
N GLU A 352 -9.61 -0.91 7.00
CA GLU A 352 -8.16 -1.11 7.01
C GLU A 352 -7.58 -1.12 5.60
N TRP A 353 -8.03 -2.02 4.71
CA TRP A 353 -7.49 -2.05 3.36
C TRP A 353 -7.84 -0.79 2.54
N GLU A 354 -9.01 -0.17 2.79
CA GLU A 354 -9.35 1.12 2.17
C GLU A 354 -8.37 2.21 2.61
N MET A 355 -8.02 2.28 3.90
CA MET A 355 -7.01 3.23 4.41
C MET A 355 -5.63 2.95 3.81
N VAL A 356 -5.21 1.68 3.76
CA VAL A 356 -3.92 1.31 3.19
C VAL A 356 -3.83 1.73 1.72
N LEU A 357 -4.82 1.37 0.90
CA LEU A 357 -4.80 1.65 -0.54
C LEU A 357 -4.98 3.15 -0.87
N THR A 358 -5.79 3.88 -0.09
CA THR A 358 -6.14 5.28 -0.42
C THR A 358 -5.26 6.32 0.27
N GLU A 359 -4.59 5.97 1.37
CA GLU A 359 -3.79 6.90 2.17
C GLU A 359 -2.35 6.43 2.31
N PHE A 360 -2.13 5.20 2.80
CA PHE A 360 -0.78 4.71 3.12
C PHE A 360 0.08 4.45 1.88
N ILE A 361 -0.42 3.73 0.87
CA ILE A 361 0.33 3.45 -0.36
C ILE A 361 0.71 4.74 -1.09
N PRO A 362 -0.21 5.72 -1.33
CA PRO A 362 0.17 7.02 -1.89
C PRO A 362 1.23 7.74 -1.05
N TYR A 363 1.14 7.69 0.28
CA TYR A 363 2.13 8.27 1.18
C TYR A 363 3.52 7.63 0.98
N LEU A 364 3.63 6.30 0.97
CA LEU A 364 4.89 5.59 0.72
C LEU A 364 5.48 5.93 -0.65
N LYS A 365 4.65 5.94 -1.70
CA LYS A 365 5.08 6.31 -3.06
C LYS A 365 5.63 7.73 -3.13
N GLN A 366 5.00 8.69 -2.46
CA GLN A 366 5.50 10.07 -2.45
C GLN A 366 6.85 10.19 -1.73
N HIS A 367 7.06 9.45 -0.63
CA HIS A 367 8.37 9.39 0.00
C HIS A 367 9.44 8.82 -0.93
N CYS A 368 9.15 7.71 -1.63
CA CYS A 368 10.07 7.14 -2.62
C CYS A 368 10.38 8.15 -3.75
N ASN A 369 9.38 8.88 -4.26
CA ASN A 369 9.58 9.89 -5.30
C ASN A 369 10.49 11.04 -4.83
N LEU A 370 10.26 11.56 -3.62
CA LEU A 370 11.10 12.61 -3.04
C LEU A 370 12.54 12.13 -2.85
N SER A 371 12.73 10.89 -2.38
CA SER A 371 14.06 10.31 -2.22
C SER A 371 14.76 10.09 -3.57
N ALA A 372 14.04 9.71 -4.62
CA ALA A 372 14.60 9.61 -5.97
C ALA A 372 15.06 10.99 -6.50
N MET A 373 14.27 12.04 -6.27
CA MET A 373 14.65 13.42 -6.63
C MET A 373 15.91 13.87 -5.87
N GLU A 374 15.97 13.63 -4.56
CA GLU A 374 17.12 13.98 -3.71
C GLU A 374 18.38 13.21 -4.14
N GLN A 375 18.26 11.91 -4.41
CA GLN A 375 19.38 11.09 -4.86
C GLN A 375 19.92 11.55 -6.21
N ALA A 376 19.04 11.83 -7.19
CA ALA A 376 19.44 12.31 -8.51
C ALA A 376 20.15 13.68 -8.42
N ALA A 377 19.58 14.62 -7.65
CA ALA A 377 20.17 15.95 -7.46
C ALA A 377 21.51 15.87 -6.72
N THR A 378 21.60 15.06 -5.66
CA THR A 378 22.84 14.89 -4.89
C THR A 378 23.93 14.19 -5.70
N ALA A 379 23.57 13.20 -6.52
CA ALA A 379 24.51 12.55 -7.43
C ALA A 379 25.07 13.55 -8.45
N ALA A 380 24.20 14.33 -9.09
CA ALA A 380 24.62 15.36 -10.06
C ALA A 380 25.53 16.42 -9.41
N LEU A 381 25.23 16.86 -8.18
CA LEU A 381 26.06 17.80 -7.44
C LEU A 381 27.43 17.22 -7.05
N ARG A 382 27.53 15.92 -6.75
CA ARG A 382 28.79 15.25 -6.39
C ARG A 382 29.70 15.01 -7.58
N GLU A 383 29.15 14.81 -8.76
CA GLU A 383 29.94 14.47 -9.94
C GLU A 383 30.82 15.65 -10.41
N GLU A 384 30.52 16.91 -10.02
CA GLU A 384 31.23 18.22 -10.17
C GLU A 384 31.82 18.56 -11.56
N GLN A 385 32.07 17.58 -12.42
CA GLN A 385 32.61 17.70 -13.76
C GLN A 385 31.43 17.91 -14.71
N ASN A 386 31.28 19.14 -15.20
CA ASN A 386 30.37 19.57 -16.29
C ASN A 386 28.96 20.04 -15.91
N ILE A 387 28.66 20.41 -14.66
CA ILE A 387 27.39 21.08 -14.32
C ILE A 387 27.53 22.61 -14.37
N SER A 388 26.59 23.30 -14.99
CA SER A 388 26.56 24.77 -15.07
C SER A 388 26.14 25.41 -13.73
N PRO A 389 26.37 26.73 -13.53
CA PRO A 389 25.86 27.44 -12.35
C PRO A 389 24.33 27.36 -12.19
N GLU A 390 23.61 27.36 -13.31
CA GLU A 390 22.14 27.23 -13.37
C GLU A 390 21.71 25.83 -12.93
N GLN A 391 22.37 24.79 -13.46
CA GLN A 391 22.14 23.40 -13.03
C GLN A 391 22.47 23.19 -11.56
N THR A 392 23.55 23.81 -11.07
CA THR A 392 23.92 23.77 -9.65
C THR A 392 22.82 24.40 -8.78
N SER A 393 22.28 25.55 -9.21
CA SER A 393 21.18 26.23 -8.51
C SER A 393 19.91 25.39 -8.51
N TYR A 394 19.58 24.78 -9.65
CA TYR A 394 18.46 23.85 -9.81
C TYR A 394 18.56 22.65 -8.87
N TYR A 395 19.68 21.93 -8.87
CA TYR A 395 19.83 20.74 -8.02
C TYR A 395 19.81 21.09 -6.52
N ASN A 396 20.38 22.22 -6.12
CA ASN A 396 20.24 22.72 -4.74
C ASN A 396 18.78 23.07 -4.39
N ALA A 397 18.03 23.64 -5.34
CA ALA A 397 16.60 23.90 -5.15
C ALA A 397 15.79 22.60 -5.04
N VAL A 398 16.14 21.55 -5.80
CA VAL A 398 15.51 20.22 -5.69
C VAL A 398 15.76 19.59 -4.32
N VAL A 399 16.99 19.64 -3.79
CA VAL A 399 17.30 19.15 -2.44
C VAL A 399 16.49 19.91 -1.38
N THR A 400 16.41 21.24 -1.51
CA THR A 400 15.61 22.09 -0.60
C THR A 400 14.12 21.75 -0.69
N TYR A 401 13.60 21.57 -1.90
CA TYR A 401 12.21 21.17 -2.13
C TYR A 401 11.88 19.84 -1.45
N VAL A 402 12.76 18.84 -1.54
CA VAL A 402 12.56 17.54 -0.87
C VAL A 402 12.53 17.70 0.65
N HIS A 403 13.50 18.46 1.20
CA HIS A 403 13.57 18.76 2.62
C HIS A 403 12.28 19.44 3.14
N ASP A 404 11.71 20.36 2.37
CA ASP A 404 10.50 21.09 2.77
C ASP A 404 9.21 20.25 2.60
N CYS A 405 9.17 19.34 1.60
CA CYS A 405 8.02 18.49 1.32
C CYS A 405 7.84 17.33 2.30
N ARG A 406 8.92 16.70 2.80
CA ARG A 406 8.80 15.53 3.70
C ARG A 406 7.99 15.83 4.98
N PRO A 407 8.23 16.92 5.73
CA PRO A 407 7.40 17.29 6.88
C PRO A 407 5.94 17.54 6.52
N MET A 408 5.65 18.03 5.30
CA MET A 408 4.28 18.24 4.84
C MET A 408 3.56 16.90 4.66
N LEU A 409 4.20 15.92 4.03
CA LEU A 409 3.67 14.56 3.88
C LEU A 409 3.40 13.92 5.25
N ASN A 410 4.38 14.00 6.16
CA ASN A 410 4.26 13.44 7.51
C ASN A 410 3.11 14.08 8.32
N GLN A 411 2.70 15.31 7.98
CA GLN A 411 1.55 16.01 8.60
C GLN A 411 0.22 15.79 7.87
N GLY A 412 0.16 14.92 6.85
CA GLY A 412 -1.05 14.68 6.06
C GLY A 412 -1.36 15.77 5.03
N ARG A 413 -0.36 16.57 4.63
CA ARG A 413 -0.49 17.59 3.58
C ARG A 413 0.05 17.06 2.25
N TYR A 414 -0.82 16.44 1.47
CA TYR A 414 -0.47 15.83 0.18
C TYR A 414 -0.45 16.80 -1.01
N ASP A 415 -0.97 18.02 -0.86
CA ASP A 415 -0.89 19.09 -1.87
C ASP A 415 0.50 19.74 -1.78
N LEU A 416 1.49 19.05 -2.35
CA LEU A 416 2.88 19.51 -2.38
C LEU A 416 3.03 20.69 -3.37
N PRO A 417 3.97 21.63 -3.10
CA PRO A 417 4.31 22.67 -4.07
C PRO A 417 4.76 22.07 -5.41
N GLU A 418 4.72 22.86 -6.50
CA GLU A 418 5.28 22.38 -7.77
C GLU A 418 6.81 22.17 -7.62
N PRO A 419 7.35 21.06 -8.15
CA PRO A 419 8.78 20.81 -8.09
C PRO A 419 9.54 21.87 -8.90
N PRO A 420 10.75 22.27 -8.49
CA PRO A 420 11.60 23.16 -9.28
C PRO A 420 11.78 22.59 -10.68
N LYS A 421 11.79 23.46 -11.69
CA LYS A 421 12.11 23.09 -13.08
C LYS A 421 13.43 23.73 -13.47
N LEU A 422 14.22 23.04 -14.30
CA LEU A 422 15.52 23.56 -14.74
C LEU A 422 15.37 24.89 -15.52
N ALA A 423 14.29 25.04 -16.27
CA ALA A 423 13.95 26.27 -17.00
C ALA A 423 13.80 27.49 -16.07
N ASP A 424 13.40 27.30 -14.81
CA ASP A 424 13.26 28.37 -13.81
C ASP A 424 14.63 28.99 -13.43
N PHE A 425 15.74 28.40 -13.88
CA PHE A 425 17.10 28.85 -13.60
C PHE A 425 17.86 29.26 -14.88
N ASP A 426 17.24 29.20 -16.07
CA ASP A 426 17.86 29.67 -17.31
C ASP A 426 17.80 31.20 -17.38
N GLN A 427 18.88 31.85 -16.94
CA GLN A 427 18.99 33.31 -16.94
C GLN A 427 18.79 33.92 -18.34
N SER A 428 19.16 33.20 -19.42
CA SER A 428 19.00 33.70 -20.78
C SER A 428 17.52 33.73 -21.20
N LEU A 429 16.75 32.74 -20.77
CA LEU A 429 15.30 32.70 -20.99
C LEU A 429 14.60 33.78 -20.16
N GLN A 430 15.00 33.97 -18.90
CA GLN A 430 14.44 35.01 -18.03
C GLN A 430 14.71 36.42 -18.57
N ASP A 431 15.93 36.66 -19.05
CA ASP A 431 16.30 37.95 -19.66
C ASP A 431 15.51 38.18 -20.96
N TYR A 432 15.28 37.13 -21.75
CA TYR A 432 14.46 37.19 -22.97
C TYR A 432 12.98 37.44 -22.67
N GLU A 433 12.39 36.72 -21.72
CA GLU A 433 11.00 36.95 -21.26
C GLU A 433 10.82 38.37 -20.75
N ALA A 434 11.76 38.87 -19.95
CA ALA A 434 11.74 40.24 -19.45
C ALA A 434 11.84 41.27 -20.59
N GLN A 435 12.66 41.00 -21.62
CA GLN A 435 12.75 41.84 -22.80
C GLN A 435 11.42 41.86 -23.57
N VAL A 436 10.83 40.69 -23.83
CA VAL A 436 9.55 40.59 -24.56
C VAL A 436 8.41 41.27 -23.80
N GLN A 437 8.34 41.09 -22.47
CA GLN A 437 7.34 41.78 -21.64
C GLN A 437 7.52 43.31 -21.69
N ALA A 438 8.75 43.81 -21.73
CA ALA A 438 9.03 45.23 -21.89
C ALA A 438 8.61 45.76 -23.27
N GLU A 439 8.83 44.99 -24.34
CA GLU A 439 8.39 45.33 -25.70
C GLU A 439 6.86 45.35 -25.81
N ILE A 440 6.16 44.31 -25.30
CA ILE A 440 4.70 44.27 -25.23
C ILE A 440 4.13 45.45 -24.44
N ALA A 441 4.76 45.81 -23.32
CA ALA A 441 4.32 46.95 -22.52
C ALA A 441 4.51 48.29 -23.26
N GLN A 442 5.57 48.43 -24.04
CA GLN A 442 5.77 49.60 -24.90
C GLN A 442 4.73 49.67 -26.03
N GLU A 443 4.44 48.55 -26.69
CA GLU A 443 3.44 48.49 -27.76
C GLU A 443 2.02 48.75 -27.24
N ALA A 444 1.65 48.15 -26.12
CA ALA A 444 0.38 48.41 -25.45
C ALA A 444 0.24 49.90 -25.08
N ALA A 445 1.30 50.50 -24.53
CA ALA A 445 1.33 51.93 -24.21
C ALA A 445 1.23 52.82 -25.46
N ALA A 446 1.89 52.44 -26.56
CA ALA A 446 1.79 53.15 -27.85
C ALA A 446 0.39 53.03 -28.47
N ALA A 447 -0.30 51.90 -28.26
CA ALA A 447 -1.69 51.69 -28.65
C ALA A 447 -2.70 52.35 -27.69
N GLY A 448 -2.24 52.96 -26.59
CA GLY A 448 -3.09 53.58 -25.57
C GLY A 448 -3.91 52.58 -24.75
N MET A 449 -3.46 51.34 -24.68
CA MET A 449 -4.11 50.21 -24.01
C MET A 449 -3.28 49.75 -22.80
N THR A 450 -3.94 49.07 -21.87
CA THR A 450 -3.23 48.23 -20.88
C THR A 450 -2.67 46.97 -21.56
N VAL A 451 -1.67 46.33 -20.95
CA VAL A 451 -1.08 45.08 -21.48
C VAL A 451 -2.15 44.00 -21.59
N GLU A 452 -3.08 43.96 -20.63
CA GLU A 452 -4.20 43.02 -20.60
C GLU A 452 -5.21 43.28 -21.73
N GLU A 453 -5.49 44.55 -22.05
CA GLU A 453 -6.35 44.94 -23.16
C GLU A 453 -5.69 44.66 -24.52
N TYR A 454 -4.39 44.92 -24.65
CA TYR A 454 -3.60 44.62 -25.84
C TYR A 454 -3.53 43.10 -26.09
N ALA A 455 -3.34 42.30 -25.04
CA ALA A 455 -3.38 40.84 -25.11
C ALA A 455 -4.78 40.27 -25.39
N ALA A 456 -5.85 40.94 -24.93
CA ALA A 456 -7.22 40.59 -25.26
C ALA A 456 -7.58 40.93 -26.72
N ALA A 457 -6.97 41.97 -27.28
CA ALA A 457 -7.06 42.36 -28.69
C ALA A 457 -6.18 41.52 -29.63
N GLY A 458 -5.54 40.46 -29.12
CA GLY A 458 -4.68 39.59 -29.93
C GLY A 458 -3.36 40.25 -30.33
N PHE A 459 -2.90 41.26 -29.59
CA PHE A 459 -1.71 42.05 -29.89
C PHE A 459 -1.82 42.82 -31.22
N GLU A 460 -3.04 43.07 -31.68
CA GLU A 460 -3.30 43.87 -32.87
C GLU A 460 -3.66 45.32 -32.49
N THR A 461 -2.96 46.29 -33.08
CA THR A 461 -3.35 47.71 -33.00
C THR A 461 -4.65 47.93 -33.81
N PRO A 462 -5.58 48.82 -33.38
CA PRO A 462 -6.78 49.14 -34.15
C PRO A 462 -6.42 49.59 -35.57
N GLN A 463 -6.80 48.81 -36.57
CA GLN A 463 -6.46 49.07 -37.97
C GLN A 463 -7.16 50.37 -38.42
N GLN A 464 -6.38 51.40 -38.72
CA GLN A 464 -6.90 52.61 -39.34
C GLN A 464 -7.34 52.28 -40.77
N ASP A 465 -8.58 52.63 -41.13
CA ASP A 465 -9.07 52.46 -42.51
C ASP A 465 -8.04 53.07 -43.49
N SER A 466 -7.70 52.34 -44.55
CA SER A 466 -6.66 52.72 -45.51
C SER A 466 -7.02 52.30 -46.94
N PHE A 467 -6.28 52.79 -47.92
CA PHE A 467 -6.39 52.33 -49.30
C PHE A 467 -5.00 52.13 -49.92
N SER A 468 -4.95 51.23 -50.90
CA SER A 468 -3.74 50.88 -51.65
C SER A 468 -4.02 50.98 -53.15
N ILE A 469 -3.05 51.49 -53.92
CA ILE A 469 -3.12 51.58 -55.38
C ILE A 469 -2.12 50.61 -55.99
N TYR A 470 -2.62 49.81 -56.92
CA TYR A 470 -1.87 48.80 -57.65
C TYR A 470 -1.86 49.15 -59.14
N GLN A 471 -0.67 49.13 -59.74
CA GLN A 471 -0.48 49.37 -61.17
C GLN A 471 0.24 48.18 -61.79
N LEU A 472 -0.06 47.88 -63.06
CA LEU A 472 0.57 46.76 -63.77
C LEU A 472 2.09 46.92 -63.81
N ARG A 473 2.82 45.82 -63.58
CA ARG A 473 4.28 45.78 -63.74
C ARG A 473 4.65 46.13 -65.17
N ASN A 474 5.71 46.91 -65.36
CA ASN A 474 6.17 47.29 -66.69
C ASN A 474 7.03 46.18 -67.33
N GLU A 475 6.42 45.04 -67.64
CA GLU A 475 7.07 43.84 -68.20
C GLU A 475 6.35 43.39 -69.49
N ASP A 476 7.03 42.59 -70.32
CA ASP A 476 6.45 42.10 -71.58
C ASP A 476 5.21 41.21 -71.35
N SER A 477 5.17 40.50 -70.21
CA SER A 477 4.07 39.61 -69.79
C SER A 477 2.76 40.34 -69.51
N THR A 478 2.81 41.63 -69.18
CA THR A 478 1.62 42.44 -68.86
C THR A 478 1.13 43.28 -70.04
N ARG A 479 1.77 43.17 -71.21
CA ARG A 479 1.48 44.04 -72.36
C ARG A 479 0.02 44.01 -72.78
N ASP A 480 -0.59 42.83 -72.79
CA ASP A 480 -1.99 42.63 -73.20
C ASP A 480 -3.00 43.05 -72.12
N TYR A 481 -2.51 43.45 -70.94
CA TYR A 481 -3.34 43.93 -69.82
C TYR A 481 -3.49 45.46 -69.78
N ARG A 482 -2.58 46.19 -70.43
CA ARG A 482 -2.44 47.65 -70.27
C ARG A 482 -3.57 48.40 -70.97
N PHE A 483 -4.28 49.25 -70.23
CA PHE A 483 -5.38 50.08 -70.71
C PHE A 483 -6.55 49.30 -71.34
N GLU A 484 -6.68 48.01 -71.03
CA GLU A 484 -7.74 47.18 -71.59
C GLU A 484 -8.96 47.18 -70.66
N PRO A 485 -10.16 47.60 -71.09
CA PRO A 485 -11.37 47.54 -70.27
C PRO A 485 -11.66 46.13 -69.73
N TYR A 486 -12.27 46.03 -68.55
CA TYR A 486 -12.43 44.75 -67.84
C TYR A 486 -13.18 43.69 -68.68
N ASP A 487 -14.24 44.09 -69.38
CA ASP A 487 -15.00 43.19 -70.26
C ASP A 487 -14.16 42.58 -71.39
N ARG A 488 -13.17 43.33 -71.91
CA ARG A 488 -12.29 42.85 -72.97
C ARG A 488 -11.15 41.97 -72.43
N LEU A 489 -10.66 42.24 -71.23
CA LEU A 489 -9.75 41.33 -70.52
C LEU A 489 -10.40 39.94 -70.34
N LEU A 490 -11.65 39.91 -69.87
CA LEU A 490 -12.40 38.66 -69.71
C LEU A 490 -12.66 37.98 -71.06
N ALA A 491 -13.02 38.72 -72.11
CA ALA A 491 -13.23 38.16 -73.45
C ALA A 491 -11.94 37.57 -74.06
N ALA A 492 -10.77 38.08 -73.68
CA ALA A 492 -9.46 37.53 -74.03
C ALA A 492 -9.04 36.32 -73.17
N GLY A 493 -9.86 35.93 -72.17
CA GLY A 493 -9.56 34.84 -71.25
C GLY A 493 -8.56 35.20 -70.15
N LEU A 494 -8.34 36.49 -69.90
CA LEU A 494 -7.42 37.00 -68.88
C LEU A 494 -8.19 37.40 -67.62
N THR A 495 -7.52 37.33 -66.46
CA THR A 495 -8.07 37.75 -65.16
C THR A 495 -7.20 38.82 -64.51
N VAL A 496 -7.77 39.61 -63.61
CA VAL A 496 -7.04 40.62 -62.84
C VAL A 496 -6.29 39.92 -61.70
N ASP A 497 -5.16 39.29 -62.03
CA ASP A 497 -4.29 38.60 -61.08
C ASP A 497 -3.34 39.58 -60.39
N LYS A 498 -3.37 39.63 -59.06
CA LYS A 498 -2.51 40.50 -58.22
C LYS A 498 -1.02 40.32 -58.52
N ALA A 499 -0.57 39.15 -58.96
CA ALA A 499 0.83 38.89 -59.33
C ALA A 499 1.34 39.83 -60.44
N ASN A 500 0.47 40.24 -61.36
CA ASN A 500 0.80 41.13 -62.47
C ASN A 500 0.96 42.61 -62.05
N TYR A 501 0.61 42.93 -60.81
CA TYR A 501 0.57 44.28 -60.30
C TYR A 501 1.67 44.53 -59.26
N MET A 502 2.03 45.80 -59.13
CA MET A 502 2.88 46.34 -58.09
C MET A 502 2.06 47.34 -57.28
N GLU A 503 2.14 47.24 -55.96
CA GLU A 503 1.61 48.29 -55.08
C GLU A 503 2.50 49.53 -55.24
N VAL A 504 1.92 50.62 -55.70
CA VAL A 504 2.66 51.87 -55.97
C VAL A 504 2.41 52.94 -54.91
N TYR A 505 1.37 52.76 -54.09
CA TYR A 505 0.99 53.71 -53.06
C TYR A 505 0.04 53.08 -52.04
N ALA A 506 0.18 53.47 -50.77
CA ALA A 506 -0.76 53.16 -49.71
C ALA A 506 -0.87 54.35 -48.76
N ALA A 507 -2.09 54.68 -48.30
CA ALA A 507 -2.32 55.77 -47.36
C ALA A 507 -3.58 55.56 -46.50
N PRO A 508 -3.67 56.23 -45.33
CA PRO A 508 -4.89 56.25 -44.53
C PRO A 508 -6.08 56.80 -45.32
N LEU A 509 -7.24 56.18 -45.15
CA LEU A 509 -8.48 56.56 -45.79
C LEU A 509 -9.22 57.53 -44.87
N THR A 510 -9.42 58.76 -45.35
CA THR A 510 -10.18 59.76 -44.59
C THR A 510 -11.66 59.40 -44.61
N ALA A 511 -12.34 59.54 -43.46
CA ALA A 511 -13.76 59.21 -43.35
C ALA A 511 -14.60 60.00 -44.39
N GLY A 512 -15.36 59.27 -45.21
CA GLY A 512 -16.21 59.85 -46.26
C GLY A 512 -15.56 59.99 -47.64
N THR A 513 -14.28 59.63 -47.81
CA THR A 513 -13.61 59.59 -49.13
C THR A 513 -14.20 58.47 -50.00
N THR A 514 -14.58 58.79 -51.25
CA THR A 514 -15.05 57.79 -52.24
C THR A 514 -13.93 57.38 -53.22
N LEU A 515 -14.16 56.33 -54.01
CA LEU A 515 -13.25 55.91 -55.09
C LEU A 515 -13.04 57.03 -56.11
N GLU A 516 -14.05 57.84 -56.39
CA GLU A 516 -13.95 59.02 -57.27
C GLU A 516 -13.09 60.13 -56.67
N ASP A 517 -13.12 60.31 -55.35
CA ASP A 517 -12.23 61.26 -54.67
C ASP A 517 -10.77 60.79 -54.74
N ILE A 518 -10.52 59.48 -54.59
CA ILE A 518 -9.21 58.87 -54.82
C ILE A 518 -8.80 59.10 -56.28
N TYR A 519 -9.66 58.74 -57.25
CA TYR A 519 -9.39 58.96 -58.67
C TYR A 519 -9.05 60.42 -59.00
N ARG A 520 -9.79 61.39 -58.44
CA ARG A 520 -9.51 62.81 -58.63
C ARG A 520 -8.16 63.21 -58.06
N THR A 521 -7.84 62.75 -56.84
CA THR A 521 -6.58 63.05 -56.15
C THR A 521 -5.38 62.57 -56.98
N PHE A 522 -5.39 61.33 -57.46
CA PHE A 522 -4.30 60.75 -58.26
C PHE A 522 -4.34 61.09 -59.76
N ASN A 523 -5.17 62.06 -60.16
CA ASN A 523 -5.19 62.61 -61.52
C ASN A 523 -4.96 64.13 -61.57
N VAL A 524 -5.37 64.85 -60.54
CA VAL A 524 -5.33 66.33 -60.48
C VAL A 524 -4.38 66.83 -59.39
N ASP A 525 -4.43 66.23 -58.19
CA ASP A 525 -3.80 66.75 -56.97
C ASP A 525 -2.86 65.69 -56.35
N TYR A 526 -1.85 65.24 -57.12
CA TYR A 526 -0.97 64.14 -56.73
C TYR A 526 -0.26 64.38 -55.38
N PRO A 527 -0.25 63.38 -54.48
CA PRO A 527 0.63 63.39 -53.31
C PRO A 527 2.11 63.48 -53.72
N ALA A 528 2.92 64.24 -52.97
CA ALA A 528 4.33 64.49 -53.32
C ALA A 528 5.21 63.22 -53.31
N ASP A 529 4.80 62.22 -52.54
CA ASP A 529 5.43 60.92 -52.37
C ASP A 529 4.90 59.84 -53.32
N PHE A 530 3.82 60.11 -54.08
CA PHE A 530 3.31 59.18 -55.09
C PHE A 530 4.33 58.98 -56.23
N LYS A 531 4.71 57.72 -56.49
CA LYS A 531 5.69 57.35 -57.53
C LYS A 531 5.09 56.58 -58.71
N GLY A 532 3.79 56.30 -58.68
CA GLY A 532 3.05 55.69 -59.78
C GLY A 532 2.69 56.68 -60.90
N HIS A 533 2.02 56.19 -61.94
CA HIS A 533 1.41 57.04 -62.96
C HIS A 533 -0.01 57.47 -62.56
N SER A 534 -0.60 58.39 -63.32
CA SER A 534 -2.00 58.79 -63.19
C SER A 534 -2.92 57.57 -63.14
N LEU A 535 -3.90 57.58 -62.23
CA LEU A 535 -4.82 56.47 -62.08
C LEU A 535 -5.67 56.33 -63.35
N SER A 536 -5.57 55.18 -64.02
CA SER A 536 -6.07 54.98 -65.38
C SER A 536 -6.64 53.57 -65.58
N VAL A 537 -7.26 53.32 -66.75
CA VAL A 537 -7.78 52.00 -67.11
C VAL A 537 -6.67 50.97 -66.92
N SER A 538 -6.97 49.85 -66.25
CA SER A 538 -6.02 48.81 -65.82
C SER A 538 -5.29 48.99 -64.49
N ASP A 539 -5.59 50.04 -63.73
CA ASP A 539 -5.16 50.14 -62.34
C ASP A 539 -6.19 49.55 -61.36
N VAL A 540 -5.76 49.13 -60.18
CA VAL A 540 -6.64 48.59 -59.12
C VAL A 540 -6.48 49.38 -57.83
N VAL A 541 -7.59 49.81 -57.25
CA VAL A 541 -7.64 50.42 -55.91
C VAL A 541 -8.22 49.40 -54.93
N VAL A 542 -7.48 49.11 -53.86
CA VAL A 542 -7.95 48.25 -52.76
C VAL A 542 -8.29 49.12 -51.56
N LEU A 543 -9.52 49.02 -51.07
CA LEU A 543 -9.97 49.67 -49.84
C LEU A 543 -9.88 48.68 -48.67
N HIS A 544 -9.29 49.10 -47.56
CA HIS A 544 -9.18 48.39 -46.30
C HIS A 544 -10.08 49.09 -45.28
N GLN A 545 -11.32 48.61 -45.10
CA GLN A 545 -12.33 49.27 -44.25
C GLN A 545 -13.04 48.26 -43.37
N ASN A 546 -13.22 48.56 -42.08
CA ASN A 546 -13.95 47.72 -41.12
C ASN A 546 -13.47 46.24 -41.11
N GLY A 547 -12.16 45.99 -41.29
CA GLY A 547 -11.58 44.65 -41.35
C GLY A 547 -11.90 43.87 -42.63
N GLN A 548 -12.43 44.52 -43.68
CA GLN A 548 -12.70 43.92 -44.99
C GLN A 548 -11.93 44.62 -46.10
N ASN A 549 -11.39 43.83 -47.03
CA ASN A 549 -10.71 44.32 -48.22
C ASN A 549 -11.65 44.25 -49.43
N THR A 550 -11.74 45.33 -50.20
CA THR A 550 -12.47 45.34 -51.49
C THR A 550 -11.58 45.89 -52.59
N ALA A 551 -11.44 45.17 -53.69
CA ALA A 551 -10.62 45.57 -54.83
C ALA A 551 -11.49 46.10 -55.99
N HIS A 552 -11.08 47.23 -56.55
CA HIS A 552 -11.83 48.00 -57.54
C HIS A 552 -10.92 48.34 -58.73
N TYR A 553 -11.21 47.74 -59.88
CA TYR A 553 -10.52 47.95 -61.14
C TYR A 553 -10.99 49.26 -61.78
N CYS A 554 -10.06 50.12 -62.15
CA CYS A 554 -10.35 51.35 -62.89
C CYS A 554 -10.69 50.97 -64.34
N ASP A 555 -11.93 51.22 -64.76
CA ASP A 555 -12.40 50.93 -66.12
C ASP A 555 -12.56 52.22 -66.94
N SER A 556 -12.85 52.08 -68.22
CA SER A 556 -13.20 53.13 -69.17
C SER A 556 -14.30 54.08 -68.67
N VAL A 557 -15.20 53.60 -67.81
CA VAL A 557 -16.19 54.42 -67.10
C VAL A 557 -16.33 53.91 -65.65
N GLY A 558 -15.73 54.64 -64.70
CA GLY A 558 -15.85 54.34 -63.27
C GLY A 558 -15.00 53.15 -62.81
N PHE A 559 -15.45 52.51 -61.73
CA PHE A 559 -14.75 51.37 -61.11
C PHE A 559 -15.60 50.11 -61.14
N GLN A 560 -14.97 48.98 -61.46
CA GLN A 560 -15.57 47.66 -61.45
C GLN A 560 -14.97 46.83 -60.31
N GLN A 561 -15.81 46.23 -59.47
CA GLN A 561 -15.32 45.40 -58.37
C GLN A 561 -14.73 44.08 -58.90
N VAL A 562 -13.51 43.75 -58.48
CA VAL A 562 -12.72 42.58 -58.93
C VAL A 562 -12.30 41.72 -57.73
N PRO A 563 -13.22 40.96 -57.12
CA PRO A 563 -12.92 40.19 -55.92
C PRO A 563 -11.83 39.13 -56.13
N GLU A 564 -11.63 38.65 -57.36
CA GLU A 564 -10.56 37.72 -57.73
C GLU A 564 -9.16 38.28 -57.49
N PHE A 565 -8.98 39.61 -57.50
CA PHE A 565 -7.71 40.26 -57.19
C PHE A 565 -7.24 40.00 -55.74
N LEU A 566 -8.17 39.67 -54.84
CA LEU A 566 -7.88 39.37 -53.44
C LEU A 566 -7.75 37.87 -53.16
N ARG A 567 -7.96 37.00 -54.15
CA ARG A 567 -7.81 35.54 -53.98
C ARG A 567 -6.34 35.16 -54.16
N GLU A 568 -5.74 34.56 -53.14
CA GLU A 568 -4.39 33.99 -53.27
C GLU A 568 -4.41 32.73 -54.16
N ASN A 569 -3.38 32.58 -54.99
CA ASN A 569 -3.22 31.45 -55.91
C ASN A 569 -2.97 30.14 -55.13
N PRO A 570 -3.86 29.12 -55.22
CA PRO A 570 -3.82 27.92 -54.36
C PRO A 570 -2.55 27.08 -54.46
N LEU A 571 -1.74 27.26 -55.51
CA LEU A 571 -0.51 26.49 -55.73
C LEU A 571 0.61 26.86 -54.76
N ARG A 572 0.58 28.05 -54.15
CA ARG A 572 1.63 28.50 -53.22
C ARG A 572 1.47 27.90 -51.82
N THR A 573 0.23 27.66 -51.38
CA THR A 573 -0.07 27.06 -50.07
C THR A 573 0.30 25.57 -50.02
N ALA A 574 0.27 24.88 -51.17
CA ALA A 574 0.61 23.47 -51.28
C ALA A 574 2.13 23.19 -51.24
N GLU A 575 2.98 24.13 -51.65
CA GLU A 575 4.45 23.97 -51.55
C GLU A 575 5.00 24.23 -50.14
N LEU A 576 4.35 25.08 -49.35
CA LEU A 576 4.75 25.34 -47.95
C LEU A 576 4.28 24.26 -46.96
N SER A 577 3.22 23.50 -47.29
CA SER A 577 2.72 22.44 -46.40
C SER A 577 3.51 21.13 -46.48
N THR A 578 4.42 20.98 -47.44
CA THR A 578 5.20 19.75 -47.64
C THR A 578 6.51 19.70 -46.85
N GLU A 579 6.92 20.78 -46.17
CA GLU A 579 8.18 20.82 -45.39
C GLU A 579 7.99 20.81 -43.85
N GLN A 580 6.78 20.58 -43.32
CA GLN A 580 6.51 20.67 -41.87
C GLN A 580 5.81 19.45 -41.24
N ASN A 581 5.98 18.25 -41.80
CA ASN A 581 5.39 17.04 -41.21
C ASN A 581 6.43 16.13 -40.55
N GLU A 582 6.85 16.46 -39.33
CA GLU A 582 7.53 15.49 -38.45
C GLU A 582 7.05 15.42 -36.99
N ASN A 583 5.97 16.10 -36.57
CA ASN A 583 5.43 15.94 -35.21
C ASN A 583 3.93 15.60 -35.21
N MET A 584 3.62 14.30 -35.11
CA MET A 584 2.26 13.74 -34.92
C MET A 584 2.20 13.02 -33.57
N ILE A 585 1.79 13.70 -32.48
CA ILE A 585 1.43 13.06 -31.20
C ILE A 585 0.21 13.81 -30.61
N ASP A 586 -0.99 13.58 -31.15
CA ASP A 586 -2.29 13.48 -30.44
C ASP A 586 -3.52 13.48 -31.38
N GLY A 587 -3.35 13.69 -32.68
CA GLY A 587 -4.47 13.68 -33.63
C GLY A 587 -5.26 15.00 -33.70
N VAL A 588 -4.75 16.10 -33.13
CA VAL A 588 -5.21 17.47 -33.35
C VAL A 588 -4.18 18.22 -34.19
N LEU A 589 -4.59 18.64 -35.40
CA LEU A 589 -3.82 19.57 -36.23
C LEU A 589 -3.84 20.98 -35.58
N ASN A 590 -2.77 21.37 -34.91
CA ASN A 590 -2.53 22.75 -34.47
C ASN A 590 -1.17 23.24 -34.97
N ASN A 591 -1.18 24.20 -35.89
CA ASN A 591 0.02 24.77 -36.54
C ASN A 591 0.69 25.89 -35.72
N ALA A 592 0.59 25.89 -34.39
CA ALA A 592 1.24 26.90 -33.53
C ALA A 592 2.48 26.30 -32.85
N PRO A 593 3.67 26.93 -32.93
CA PRO A 593 4.89 26.42 -32.32
C PRO A 593 4.79 26.42 -30.79
N SER A 594 5.31 25.37 -30.15
CA SER A 594 5.38 25.26 -28.69
C SER A 594 6.44 26.19 -28.08
N LEU A 595 6.35 26.47 -26.78
CA LEU A 595 7.31 27.32 -26.08
C LEU A 595 8.76 26.81 -26.25
N GLY A 596 8.96 25.49 -26.16
CA GLY A 596 10.27 24.85 -26.35
C GLY A 596 10.80 24.92 -27.80
N GLU A 597 9.92 24.94 -28.81
CA GLU A 597 10.32 25.11 -30.21
C GLU A 597 10.71 26.56 -30.52
N LEU A 598 10.01 27.53 -29.91
CA LEU A 598 10.36 28.95 -29.99
C LEU A 598 11.68 29.23 -29.25
N GLU A 599 11.91 28.58 -28.11
CA GLU A 599 13.16 28.64 -27.36
C GLU A 599 14.35 28.10 -28.19
N ALA A 600 14.18 26.96 -28.87
CA ALA A 600 15.21 26.40 -29.73
C ALA A 600 15.54 27.33 -30.91
N LYS A 601 14.53 27.98 -31.51
CA LYS A 601 14.73 28.98 -32.57
C LYS A 601 15.43 30.25 -32.08
N ALA A 602 15.06 30.73 -30.90
CA ALA A 602 15.73 31.86 -30.27
C ALA A 602 17.21 31.54 -29.94
N LYS A 603 17.49 30.35 -29.40
CA LYS A 603 18.86 29.86 -29.14
C LYS A 603 19.68 29.68 -30.42
N ALA A 604 19.03 29.40 -31.56
CA ALA A 604 19.66 29.36 -32.88
C ALA A 604 19.90 30.77 -33.49
N GLY A 605 19.47 31.84 -32.83
CA GLY A 605 19.60 33.23 -33.31
C GLY A 605 18.58 33.60 -34.39
N GLU A 606 17.51 32.80 -34.54
CA GLU A 606 16.42 33.08 -35.47
C GLU A 606 15.41 34.06 -34.85
N GLN A 607 14.82 34.91 -35.68
CA GLN A 607 13.84 35.90 -35.25
C GLN A 607 12.49 35.20 -35.02
N ILE A 608 11.99 35.20 -33.78
CA ILE A 608 10.69 34.62 -33.42
C ILE A 608 9.59 35.68 -33.30
N SER A 609 8.36 35.31 -33.64
CA SER A 609 7.22 36.23 -33.59
C SER A 609 6.72 36.43 -32.17
N LEU A 610 6.52 37.68 -31.75
CA LEU A 610 5.91 38.05 -30.47
C LEU A 610 4.49 37.46 -30.32
N THR A 611 3.76 37.33 -31.42
CA THR A 611 2.43 36.71 -31.43
C THR A 611 2.47 35.21 -31.15
N ASP A 612 3.50 34.53 -31.63
CA ASP A 612 3.65 33.08 -31.48
C ASP A 612 4.11 32.74 -30.06
N LEU A 613 5.03 33.55 -29.50
CA LEU A 613 5.44 33.43 -28.10
C LEU A 613 4.26 33.69 -27.16
N ALA A 614 3.48 34.75 -27.40
CA ALA A 614 2.33 35.04 -26.58
C ALA A 614 1.22 33.98 -26.71
N ALA A 615 1.03 33.39 -27.89
CA ALA A 615 0.10 32.28 -28.08
C ALA A 615 0.56 31.01 -27.34
N ALA A 616 1.86 30.70 -27.37
CA ALA A 616 2.46 29.56 -26.66
C ALA A 616 2.35 29.71 -25.13
N VAL A 617 2.67 30.89 -24.58
CA VAL A 617 2.51 31.20 -23.14
C VAL A 617 1.05 31.05 -22.69
N LYS A 618 0.11 31.58 -23.48
CA LYS A 618 -1.32 31.48 -23.20
C LYS A 618 -1.86 30.05 -23.31
N ALA A 619 -1.22 29.20 -24.13
CA ALA A 619 -1.57 27.79 -24.24
C ALA A 619 -1.09 26.98 -23.02
N GLU A 620 0.11 27.27 -22.48
CA GLU A 620 0.59 26.68 -21.23
C GLU A 620 -0.25 27.10 -20.01
N GLU A 621 -0.66 28.37 -19.92
CA GLU A 621 -1.53 28.85 -18.83
C GLU A 621 -2.92 28.19 -18.86
N LYS A 622 -3.39 27.77 -20.04
CA LYS A 622 -4.70 27.13 -20.24
C LYS A 622 -4.65 25.60 -20.15
N ALA A 623 -3.46 25.00 -20.02
CA ALA A 623 -3.35 23.57 -19.75
C ALA A 623 -4.11 23.23 -18.44
N PRO A 624 -4.97 22.21 -18.43
CA PRO A 624 -5.88 21.99 -17.32
C PRO A 624 -5.11 21.64 -16.04
N LYS A 625 -5.02 22.59 -15.10
CA LYS A 625 -4.71 22.30 -13.69
C LYS A 625 -5.75 21.31 -13.18
N ALA A 626 -5.32 20.14 -12.73
CA ALA A 626 -6.18 19.07 -12.23
C ALA A 626 -7.24 19.63 -11.26
N LYS A 627 -8.50 19.26 -11.51
CA LYS A 627 -9.68 19.83 -10.86
C LYS A 627 -9.61 19.68 -9.33
N LYS A 628 -9.48 20.81 -8.62
CA LYS A 628 -9.75 20.95 -7.18
C LYS A 628 -11.22 20.67 -6.90
N SER A 629 -11.55 19.54 -6.27
CA SER A 629 -12.86 19.33 -5.65
C SER A 629 -12.89 20.04 -4.29
N ARG A 630 -13.69 21.11 -4.21
CA ARG A 630 -14.04 21.77 -2.95
C ARG A 630 -15.20 21.02 -2.29
N THR A 631 -14.94 20.34 -1.18
CA THR A 631 -15.96 20.05 -0.16
C THR A 631 -15.44 20.46 1.22
N ALA A 632 -16.25 21.24 1.92
CA ALA A 632 -15.96 21.78 3.24
C ALA A 632 -15.84 20.66 4.28
N LYS A 633 -14.69 20.56 4.96
CA LYS A 633 -14.49 19.65 6.10
C LYS A 633 -14.89 20.35 7.42
N PRO A 634 -15.81 19.80 8.23
CA PRO A 634 -15.88 20.13 9.64
C PRO A 634 -14.72 19.43 10.38
N LYS A 635 -14.15 20.09 11.40
CA LYS A 635 -13.10 19.54 12.27
C LYS A 635 -13.59 18.22 12.90
N LYS A 636 -12.95 17.10 12.55
CA LYS A 636 -13.15 15.79 13.18
C LYS A 636 -12.12 15.60 14.31
N PRO A 637 -12.53 15.05 15.47
CA PRO A 637 -11.64 14.84 16.61
C PRO A 637 -10.77 13.58 16.45
N SER A 638 -9.64 13.56 17.19
CA SER A 638 -8.61 12.51 17.22
C SER A 638 -9.14 11.10 17.56
N ILE A 639 -8.49 10.09 16.95
CA ILE A 639 -8.76 8.64 16.97
C ILE A 639 -8.95 8.08 18.40
N ARG A 640 -8.24 8.60 19.42
CA ARG A 640 -8.40 8.13 20.81
C ARG A 640 -9.73 8.55 21.47
N VAL A 641 -10.34 9.68 21.08
CA VAL A 641 -11.61 10.13 21.71
C VAL A 641 -12.80 9.31 21.22
N GLN A 642 -12.70 8.68 20.04
CA GLN A 642 -13.75 7.82 19.49
C GLN A 642 -13.61 6.37 19.96
N LEU A 643 -12.37 5.84 20.06
CA LEU A 643 -12.11 4.51 20.60
C LEU A 643 -12.30 4.40 22.13
N ASP A 644 -11.95 5.43 22.91
CA ASP A 644 -12.19 5.42 24.37
C ASP A 644 -13.66 5.63 24.75
N ALA A 645 -14.46 6.28 23.88
CA ALA A 645 -15.89 6.47 24.10
C ALA A 645 -16.68 5.15 23.95
N ALA A 646 -16.28 4.30 23.00
CA ALA A 646 -16.88 2.98 22.79
C ALA A 646 -16.47 1.97 23.89
N LYS A 647 -15.22 2.02 24.37
CA LYS A 647 -14.76 1.20 25.52
C LYS A 647 -15.49 1.53 26.83
N LYS A 648 -15.93 2.78 27.02
CA LYS A 648 -16.70 3.18 28.22
C LYS A 648 -18.17 2.75 28.19
N GLU A 649 -18.79 2.55 27.02
CA GLU A 649 -20.17 2.04 26.93
C GLU A 649 -20.29 0.54 27.21
N GLN A 650 -19.22 -0.25 27.07
CA GLN A 650 -19.19 -1.67 27.48
C GLN A 650 -19.10 -1.89 29.01
N SER A 651 -18.82 -0.85 29.80
CA SER A 651 -18.67 -0.98 31.27
C SER A 651 -19.98 -0.82 32.07
N LYS A 652 -21.14 -0.62 31.41
CA LYS A 652 -22.43 -0.50 32.11
C LYS A 652 -23.22 -1.81 32.05
N GLN A 653 -23.17 -2.58 33.13
CA GLN A 653 -24.07 -3.72 33.37
C GLN A 653 -25.55 -3.30 33.25
N PRO A 654 -26.40 -4.03 32.51
CA PRO A 654 -27.85 -3.93 32.66
C PRO A 654 -28.31 -4.69 33.92
N PRO A 655 -29.35 -4.23 34.63
CA PRO A 655 -29.87 -4.90 35.82
C PRO A 655 -30.58 -6.21 35.48
N PRO A 656 -30.66 -7.18 36.41
CA PRO A 656 -31.26 -8.49 36.15
C PRO A 656 -32.78 -8.36 36.01
N ARG A 657 -33.35 -8.93 34.94
CA ARG A 657 -34.81 -8.99 34.72
C ARG A 657 -35.37 -10.39 34.95
N GLU A 658 -36.50 -10.39 35.65
CA GLU A 658 -37.20 -11.53 36.26
C GLU A 658 -37.70 -12.59 35.26
N LYS A 659 -37.80 -13.81 35.79
CA LYS A 659 -38.47 -14.97 35.18
C LYS A 659 -39.94 -14.67 34.91
N THR A 660 -40.37 -14.83 33.67
CA THR A 660 -41.78 -15.12 33.33
C THR A 660 -41.89 -16.49 32.70
N LYS A 661 -42.86 -17.22 33.25
CA LYS A 661 -43.31 -18.59 32.99
C LYS A 661 -44.48 -18.54 32.00
N GLU A 662 -44.83 -19.72 31.45
CA GLU A 662 -46.13 -20.12 30.82
C GLU A 662 -46.24 -20.05 29.28
N LEU A 663 -46.37 -21.25 28.64
CA LEU A 663 -47.57 -21.87 28.01
C LEU A 663 -47.65 -21.46 26.53
N GLU A 664 -47.78 -22.29 25.50
CA GLU A 664 -48.62 -23.45 25.15
C GLU A 664 -48.09 -23.87 23.74
N VAL A 665 -47.76 -25.11 23.36
CA VAL A 665 -48.54 -26.34 23.06
C VAL A 665 -47.52 -27.45 22.76
#